data_AF-A0A0L0DCV7-F1
#
_entry.id   AF-A0A0L0DCV7-F1
#
_cell.length_a   1.000
_cell.length_b   1.000
_cell.length_c   1.000
_cell.angle_alpha   90.00
_cell.angle_beta   90.00
_cell.angle_gamma   90.00
#
_symmetry.space_group_name_H-M   'P 1'
#
loop_
_entity.id
_entity.type
_entity.pdbx_description
1 polymer ?
#
loop_
_entity_poly.entity_id
_entity_poly.type
_entity_poly.pdbx_seq_one_letter_code
_entity_poly.pdbx_strand_id
1 'polypeptide(L)'
;MVLGAGGGGSGRAVFVTAATGVVSVVQDDALEASFAGTRSHAGVAAAEGSWSPGGTGGRMARHGLRPAAKLLREFDGVAGLNAELGAAYSLYCMGDVGGALGVASELDPRGGALDDALVVMSRALLDATPASDPRWAAATLGERGVSEAEAAAAGAGSAIVRRLLEAKARKHQSLLSLLSQLGWWEVLSVETRAKLQSHGELLASAQRLREVHQDMVEALGLEAGSLLSEVYLGAMHEVLAEAGVDLTAFAGSGLGTQDVFYARVSTVPRIVAHLAQQSSKVLGEASANGEAWAAAQFAIVGGVGALLGAAFLAGREYAASYGEVYGFGAGTPAAVQGLGAVPRWWSDDGELLNELAGHVTLALSLFRSLGVLVSPMGKLLIEVTGAALDVYLGLLGELVDAAVGKPELAAARAVALQDAAQELIGGLAESAPELAYELGQKYGAYTVLVGLALAADDADDRLTFLMDTYGSDGFADAAFQAFMASGRHASLLRLGEAYPAQLSHFLESRESLAWIHAFATGETAKAGALLSGAAGEERTSAARRKTLVSLAKLAHLADGAPLDSEAVASADNELYVIRAQELLPESAERVLTPRELVLAYISEEMGGDAQSRFVLALELIERAGGALAELEPLVWRAVVTADPWPELAQLRVESAVDDATLQEHLRSSMLYAVATSRELADVPSLDALGEVVGEIEGDEREAWTSGGVSILLGDVLRMVSEESNE
;
A
#
# COMPACT_ATOMS: atom_id res chain seq x y z
N MET A 1 20.05 13.68 -27.68
CA MET A 1 19.04 13.84 -28.75
C MET A 1 19.68 13.45 -30.08
N VAL A 2 19.29 12.31 -30.68
CA VAL A 2 19.83 11.83 -31.97
C VAL A 2 19.06 12.53 -33.09
N LEU A 3 19.76 13.23 -33.99
CA LEU A 3 19.13 14.09 -35.01
C LEU A 3 18.86 13.36 -36.35
N GLY A 4 19.39 12.14 -36.53
CA GLY A 4 19.11 11.27 -37.67
C GLY A 4 20.06 10.07 -37.77
N ALA A 5 19.60 8.99 -38.42
CA ALA A 5 20.37 7.77 -38.67
C ALA A 5 20.28 7.38 -40.16
N GLY A 6 21.41 6.98 -40.76
CA GLY A 6 21.48 6.56 -42.16
C GLY A 6 22.64 5.59 -42.41
N GLY A 7 22.47 4.69 -43.39
CA GLY A 7 23.47 3.69 -43.77
C GLY A 7 24.48 4.22 -44.77
N GLY A 8 25.77 4.23 -44.42
CA GLY A 8 26.84 4.54 -45.36
C GLY A 8 27.06 3.37 -46.34
N GLY A 9 27.62 3.63 -47.54
CA GLY A 9 27.80 2.66 -48.63
C GLY A 9 28.63 1.39 -48.33
N SER A 10 29.11 1.21 -47.09
CA SER A 10 29.74 0.00 -46.56
C SER A 10 28.87 -0.79 -45.57
N GLY A 11 27.57 -0.48 -45.46
CA GLY A 11 26.61 -1.21 -44.62
C GLY A 11 26.68 -0.88 -43.12
N ARG A 12 27.33 0.22 -42.75
CA ARG A 12 27.52 0.66 -41.35
C ARG A 12 26.46 1.67 -40.92
N ALA A 13 25.94 1.52 -39.70
CA ALA A 13 25.07 2.50 -39.07
C ALA A 13 25.89 3.72 -38.61
N VAL A 14 25.49 4.91 -39.05
CA VAL A 14 26.13 6.17 -38.69
C VAL A 14 25.12 7.06 -37.99
N PHE A 15 25.51 7.61 -36.83
CA PHE A 15 24.67 8.50 -36.03
C PHE A 15 25.25 9.91 -36.03
N VAL A 16 24.40 10.93 -36.18
CA VAL A 16 24.79 12.33 -36.10
C VAL A 16 24.19 12.95 -34.84
N THR A 17 25.04 13.48 -33.96
CA THR A 17 24.60 14.14 -32.72
C THR A 17 25.07 15.59 -32.65
N ALA A 18 24.28 16.45 -31.99
CA ALA A 18 24.52 17.89 -31.91
C ALA A 18 25.77 18.28 -31.11
N ALA A 19 26.24 17.41 -30.20
CA ALA A 19 27.35 17.70 -29.30
C ALA A 19 28.72 17.21 -29.81
N THR A 20 28.75 16.14 -30.63
CA THR A 20 30.02 15.46 -30.99
C THR A 20 30.20 15.14 -32.47
N GLY A 21 29.26 15.53 -33.34
CA GLY A 21 29.36 15.27 -34.78
C GLY A 21 29.04 13.81 -35.16
N VAL A 22 29.68 13.31 -36.23
CA VAL A 22 29.43 11.96 -36.79
C VAL A 22 30.09 10.90 -35.92
N VAL A 23 29.28 10.02 -35.33
CA VAL A 23 29.74 8.90 -34.49
C VAL A 23 29.41 7.58 -35.19
N SER A 24 30.43 6.72 -35.33
CA SER A 24 30.28 5.33 -35.77
C SER A 24 30.56 4.39 -34.60
N VAL A 25 29.63 3.47 -34.33
CA VAL A 25 29.81 2.43 -33.30
C VAL A 25 30.67 1.31 -33.89
N VAL A 26 31.73 0.93 -33.19
CA VAL A 26 32.55 -0.25 -33.49
C VAL A 26 32.11 -1.34 -32.53
N GLN A 27 31.61 -2.45 -33.07
CA GLN A 27 31.31 -3.66 -32.31
C GLN A 27 32.62 -4.44 -32.15
N ASP A 28 32.97 -4.79 -30.92
CA ASP A 28 34.09 -5.68 -30.61
C ASP A 28 33.53 -7.12 -30.59
N ASP A 29 33.64 -7.80 -31.74
CA ASP A 29 33.08 -9.14 -31.97
C ASP A 29 33.96 -10.23 -31.34
N ALA A 30 33.77 -10.48 -30.05
CA ALA A 30 34.34 -11.66 -29.40
C ALA A 30 33.39 -12.44 -28.47
N LEU A 31 32.08 -12.14 -28.43
CA LEU A 31 31.16 -12.77 -27.46
C LEU A 31 29.85 -13.36 -28.00
N GLU A 32 29.60 -13.37 -29.32
CA GLU A 32 28.36 -13.96 -29.89
C GLU A 32 28.59 -15.17 -30.82
N ALA A 33 29.40 -16.14 -30.39
CA ALA A 33 29.48 -17.42 -31.09
C ALA A 33 29.68 -18.59 -30.12
N SER A 34 28.73 -18.84 -29.22
CA SER A 34 28.69 -20.14 -28.54
C SER A 34 27.33 -20.63 -28.06
N PHE A 35 26.18 -20.10 -28.49
CA PHE A 35 24.89 -20.74 -28.17
C PHE A 35 23.87 -20.60 -29.31
N ALA A 36 24.03 -21.39 -30.36
CA ALA A 36 22.93 -21.86 -31.21
C ALA A 36 23.39 -23.15 -31.90
N GLY A 37 22.80 -24.28 -31.52
CA GLY A 37 23.30 -25.61 -31.86
C GLY A 37 23.20 -25.98 -33.35
N THR A 38 23.95 -27.01 -33.74
CA THR A 38 23.49 -27.98 -34.75
C THR A 38 24.28 -29.27 -34.63
N ARG A 39 23.53 -30.38 -34.50
CA ARG A 39 24.00 -31.72 -34.87
C ARG A 39 24.45 -31.70 -36.34
N SER A 40 25.67 -32.11 -36.65
CA SER A 40 25.94 -32.90 -37.86
C SER A 40 27.29 -33.62 -37.79
N HIS A 41 27.30 -34.82 -38.37
CA HIS A 41 28.46 -35.68 -38.62
C HIS A 41 29.46 -35.09 -39.63
N ALA A 42 30.65 -35.71 -39.65
CA ALA A 42 31.77 -35.58 -40.60
C ALA A 42 32.76 -34.45 -40.26
N GLY A 43 34.07 -34.65 -40.30
CA GLY A 43 34.85 -35.78 -40.78
C GLY A 43 36.32 -35.58 -40.45
N VAL A 44 37.02 -36.70 -40.57
CA VAL A 44 38.46 -36.95 -40.46
C VAL A 44 39.33 -35.84 -41.06
N ALA A 45 40.32 -35.38 -40.30
CA ALA A 45 41.59 -34.92 -40.84
C ALA A 45 42.71 -35.24 -39.84
N ALA A 46 43.46 -36.29 -40.17
CA ALA A 46 44.68 -36.68 -39.51
C ALA A 46 45.75 -35.60 -39.66
N ALA A 47 46.47 -35.31 -38.57
CA ALA A 47 47.84 -34.87 -38.62
C ALA A 47 48.66 -35.87 -37.80
N GLU A 48 49.23 -36.83 -38.53
CA GLU A 48 50.19 -37.80 -38.03
C GLU A 48 51.44 -37.08 -37.52
N GLY A 49 51.69 -37.20 -36.21
CA GLY A 49 52.97 -36.95 -35.58
C GLY A 49 53.30 -38.17 -34.76
N SER A 50 54.05 -39.09 -35.37
CA SER A 50 54.44 -40.38 -34.83
C SER A 50 55.05 -40.30 -33.42
N TRP A 51 54.68 -41.24 -32.54
CA TRP A 51 55.58 -41.83 -31.56
C TRP A 51 55.06 -43.24 -31.22
N SER A 52 55.83 -44.24 -31.65
CA SER A 52 55.52 -45.67 -31.49
C SER A 52 55.87 -46.18 -30.08
N PRO A 53 55.23 -47.28 -29.63
CA PRO A 53 55.31 -47.78 -28.26
C PRO A 53 56.52 -48.70 -28.05
N GLY A 54 57.24 -48.49 -26.95
CA GLY A 54 58.30 -49.38 -26.48
C GLY A 54 58.48 -49.24 -24.98
N GLY A 55 58.13 -50.30 -24.24
CA GLY A 55 58.01 -50.27 -22.79
C GLY A 55 59.33 -50.12 -22.02
N THR A 56 59.21 -49.65 -20.78
CA THR A 56 59.63 -50.32 -19.54
C THR A 56 59.31 -49.40 -18.37
N GLY A 57 58.83 -49.97 -17.27
CA GLY A 57 58.41 -49.21 -16.09
C GLY A 57 59.54 -48.38 -15.49
N GLY A 58 59.20 -47.20 -14.98
CA GLY A 58 60.14 -46.40 -14.19
C GLY A 58 59.78 -44.92 -14.11
N ARG A 59 59.18 -44.55 -12.97
CA ARG A 59 59.17 -43.20 -12.38
C ARG A 59 58.58 -42.08 -13.25
N MET A 60 57.29 -41.81 -13.02
CA MET A 60 56.72 -40.50 -13.29
C MET A 60 57.58 -39.41 -12.63
N ALA A 61 58.09 -38.51 -13.46
CA ALA A 61 58.96 -37.42 -13.09
C ALA A 61 58.22 -36.43 -12.18
N ARG A 62 58.85 -36.14 -11.04
CA ARG A 62 58.38 -35.26 -9.95
C ARG A 62 58.46 -33.77 -10.30
N HIS A 63 58.07 -33.36 -11.51
CA HIS A 63 58.15 -31.97 -11.95
C HIS A 63 56.80 -31.33 -12.31
N GLY A 64 55.70 -32.10 -12.38
CA GLY A 64 54.33 -31.57 -12.53
C GLY A 64 53.57 -31.34 -11.21
N LEU A 65 54.13 -31.72 -10.06
CA LEU A 65 53.43 -31.71 -8.76
C LEU A 65 53.52 -30.37 -7.98
N ARG A 66 54.27 -29.38 -8.48
CA ARG A 66 54.44 -28.09 -7.78
C ARG A 66 53.19 -27.19 -7.82
N PRO A 67 52.41 -27.12 -8.91
CA PRO A 67 51.15 -26.39 -8.94
C PRO A 67 50.03 -27.08 -8.15
N ALA A 68 49.94 -28.41 -8.22
CA ALA A 68 48.98 -29.21 -7.44
C ALA A 68 49.18 -29.02 -5.93
N ALA A 69 50.44 -29.04 -5.44
CA ALA A 69 50.76 -28.73 -4.05
C ALA A 69 50.46 -27.28 -3.64
N LYS A 70 50.33 -26.35 -4.60
CA LYS A 70 50.03 -24.93 -4.33
C LYS A 70 48.53 -24.67 -4.17
N LEU A 71 47.68 -25.39 -4.92
CA LEU A 71 46.22 -25.37 -4.76
C LEU A 71 45.76 -26.28 -3.61
N LEU A 72 46.41 -27.43 -3.39
CA LEU A 72 46.14 -28.32 -2.24
C LEU A 72 46.39 -27.62 -0.89
N ARG A 73 47.36 -26.68 -0.82
CA ARG A 73 47.57 -25.84 0.36
C ARG A 73 46.39 -24.93 0.72
N GLU A 74 45.54 -24.56 -0.25
CA GLU A 74 44.30 -23.81 0.03
C GLU A 74 43.26 -24.70 0.75
N PHE A 75 43.46 -26.03 0.77
CA PHE A 75 42.52 -27.04 1.29
C PHE A 75 43.11 -27.93 2.41
N ASP A 76 44.31 -27.63 2.93
CA ASP A 76 45.10 -28.47 3.85
C ASP A 76 44.44 -28.78 5.24
N GLY A 77 43.17 -28.43 5.45
CA GLY A 77 42.44 -28.59 6.72
C GLY A 77 41.19 -29.48 6.69
N VAL A 78 40.79 -30.05 5.55
CA VAL A 78 39.47 -30.70 5.44
C VAL A 78 39.59 -32.20 5.08
N ALA A 79 39.25 -33.07 6.03
CA ALA A 79 39.51 -34.51 5.93
C ALA A 79 38.66 -35.25 4.87
N GLY A 80 39.28 -36.23 4.21
CA GLY A 80 38.65 -37.27 3.38
C GLY A 80 38.06 -36.76 2.07
N LEU A 81 36.72 -36.71 1.99
CA LEU A 81 35.95 -36.38 0.80
C LEU A 81 36.25 -34.97 0.24
N ASN A 82 36.52 -34.02 1.14
CA ASN A 82 36.87 -32.65 0.75
C ASN A 82 38.26 -32.55 0.09
N ALA A 83 39.19 -33.43 0.45
CA ALA A 83 40.53 -33.47 -0.15
C ALA A 83 40.49 -34.08 -1.55
N GLU A 84 39.66 -35.11 -1.77
CA GLU A 84 39.46 -35.75 -3.07
C GLU A 84 38.69 -34.83 -4.04
N LEU A 85 37.64 -34.16 -3.56
CA LEU A 85 36.91 -33.13 -4.29
C LEU A 85 37.81 -31.94 -4.64
N GLY A 86 38.62 -31.47 -3.69
CA GLY A 86 39.62 -30.42 -3.90
C GLY A 86 40.71 -30.82 -4.90
N ALA A 87 41.14 -32.09 -4.90
CA ALA A 87 42.08 -32.63 -5.88
C ALA A 87 41.47 -32.68 -7.30
N ALA A 88 40.23 -33.15 -7.43
CA ALA A 88 39.50 -33.16 -8.70
C ALA A 88 39.32 -31.73 -9.24
N TYR A 89 38.91 -30.79 -8.39
CA TYR A 89 38.79 -29.38 -8.74
C TYR A 89 40.14 -28.75 -9.14
N SER A 90 41.23 -29.07 -8.43
CA SER A 90 42.56 -28.59 -8.78
C SER A 90 43.03 -29.10 -10.14
N LEU A 91 42.80 -30.37 -10.46
CA LEU A 91 43.08 -30.96 -11.79
C LEU A 91 42.26 -30.26 -12.88
N TYR A 92 40.99 -29.95 -12.59
CA TYR A 92 40.13 -29.22 -13.50
C TYR A 92 40.65 -27.81 -13.81
N CYS A 93 41.06 -27.06 -12.78
CA CYS A 93 41.66 -25.73 -12.94
C CYS A 93 43.00 -25.75 -13.70
N MET A 94 43.72 -26.88 -13.70
CA MET A 94 44.96 -27.06 -14.47
C MET A 94 44.71 -27.45 -15.94
N GLY A 95 43.45 -27.63 -16.35
CA GLY A 95 43.07 -28.04 -17.70
C GLY A 95 43.11 -29.55 -17.95
N ASP A 96 43.41 -30.36 -16.93
CA ASP A 96 43.34 -31.83 -17.01
C ASP A 96 41.91 -32.30 -16.67
N VAL A 97 41.02 -32.08 -17.63
CA VAL A 97 39.60 -32.46 -17.50
C VAL A 97 39.46 -33.98 -17.35
N GLY A 98 40.28 -34.77 -18.03
CA GLY A 98 40.23 -36.24 -17.95
C GLY A 98 40.64 -36.77 -16.58
N GLY A 99 41.71 -36.23 -15.99
CA GLY A 99 42.14 -36.57 -14.63
C GLY A 99 41.14 -36.11 -13.57
N ALA A 100 40.58 -34.91 -13.73
CA ALA A 100 39.55 -34.37 -12.83
C ALA A 100 38.29 -35.23 -12.81
N LEU A 101 37.76 -35.60 -13.98
CA LEU A 101 36.58 -36.45 -14.10
C LEU A 101 36.86 -37.88 -13.60
N GLY A 102 38.08 -38.39 -13.79
CA GLY A 102 38.50 -39.69 -13.27
C GLY A 102 38.45 -39.74 -11.74
N VAL A 103 39.10 -38.79 -11.07
CA VAL A 103 39.09 -38.69 -9.59
C VAL A 103 37.67 -38.43 -9.06
N ALA A 104 36.91 -37.55 -9.72
CA ALA A 104 35.55 -37.26 -9.31
C ALA A 104 34.58 -38.44 -9.53
N SER A 105 34.80 -39.30 -10.53
CA SER A 105 33.95 -40.47 -10.78
C SER A 105 34.05 -41.56 -9.71
N GLU A 106 35.13 -41.54 -8.91
CA GLU A 106 35.31 -42.45 -7.76
C GLU A 106 34.54 -41.99 -6.52
N LEU A 107 34.06 -40.75 -6.51
CA LEU A 107 33.22 -40.19 -5.44
C LEU A 107 31.77 -40.67 -5.61
N ASP A 108 31.14 -41.13 -4.53
CA ASP A 108 29.71 -41.46 -4.55
C ASP A 108 28.90 -40.15 -4.68
N PRO A 109 28.16 -39.95 -5.80
CA PRO A 109 27.36 -38.75 -5.96
C PRO A 109 26.15 -38.71 -5.02
N ARG A 110 25.78 -39.84 -4.39
CA ARG A 110 24.55 -39.99 -3.59
C ARG A 110 24.84 -39.94 -2.09
N GLY A 111 24.75 -38.76 -1.49
CA GLY A 111 24.73 -38.65 -0.03
C GLY A 111 24.90 -37.23 0.50
N GLY A 112 24.31 -36.95 1.67
CA GLY A 112 24.44 -35.65 2.34
C GLY A 112 25.90 -35.25 2.65
N ALA A 113 26.82 -36.22 2.73
CA ALA A 113 28.25 -35.94 2.90
C ALA A 113 28.88 -35.22 1.70
N LEU A 114 28.44 -35.48 0.47
CA LEU A 114 28.90 -34.76 -0.73
C LEU A 114 28.32 -33.34 -0.77
N ASP A 115 27.04 -33.21 -0.41
CA ASP A 115 26.36 -31.92 -0.26
C ASP A 115 27.12 -31.02 0.73
N ASP A 116 27.42 -31.54 1.92
CA ASP A 116 28.20 -30.83 2.95
C ASP A 116 29.61 -30.49 2.47
N ALA A 117 30.29 -31.43 1.79
CA ALA A 117 31.62 -31.21 1.25
C ALA A 117 31.66 -30.12 0.17
N LEU A 118 30.66 -30.08 -0.72
CA LEU A 118 30.54 -29.07 -1.76
C LEU A 118 30.27 -27.68 -1.17
N VAL A 119 29.41 -27.58 -0.15
CA VAL A 119 29.15 -26.32 0.55
C VAL A 119 30.41 -25.83 1.26
N VAL A 120 31.14 -26.72 1.96
CA VAL A 120 32.40 -26.40 2.63
C VAL A 120 33.46 -25.95 1.64
N MET A 121 33.64 -26.68 0.53
CA MET A 121 34.59 -26.31 -0.51
C MET A 121 34.23 -24.98 -1.18
N SER A 122 32.95 -24.77 -1.52
CA SER A 122 32.50 -23.52 -2.11
C SER A 122 32.73 -22.33 -1.16
N ARG A 123 32.43 -22.49 0.14
CA ARG A 123 32.76 -21.48 1.15
C ARG A 123 34.26 -21.23 1.28
N ALA A 124 35.08 -22.29 1.23
CA ALA A 124 36.54 -22.16 1.24
C ALA A 124 37.06 -21.39 0.01
N LEU A 125 36.45 -21.57 -1.17
CA LEU A 125 36.78 -20.79 -2.36
C LEU A 125 36.44 -19.30 -2.20
N LEU A 126 35.33 -18.99 -1.51
CA LEU A 126 34.91 -17.62 -1.19
C LEU A 126 35.87 -16.94 -0.20
N ASP A 127 36.44 -17.69 0.74
CA ASP A 127 37.30 -17.17 1.81
C ASP A 127 38.81 -17.42 1.57
N ALA A 128 39.16 -17.97 0.39
CA ALA A 128 40.55 -18.26 0.05
C ALA A 128 41.38 -16.97 -0.06
N THR A 129 42.51 -16.94 0.64
CA THR A 129 43.50 -15.88 0.53
C THR A 129 44.34 -16.08 -0.74
N PRO A 130 44.77 -15.00 -1.42
CA PRO A 130 45.54 -15.13 -2.64
C PRO A 130 46.95 -15.70 -2.35
N ALA A 131 47.13 -16.99 -2.62
CA ALA A 131 48.41 -17.71 -2.43
C ALA A 131 49.58 -17.20 -3.29
N SER A 132 49.34 -16.27 -4.21
CA SER A 132 50.36 -15.63 -5.06
C SER A 132 50.75 -14.23 -4.57
N ASP A 133 50.05 -13.68 -3.57
CA ASP A 133 50.36 -12.38 -3.00
C ASP A 133 51.33 -12.56 -1.80
N PRO A 134 52.58 -12.07 -1.90
CA PRO A 134 53.57 -12.22 -0.84
C PRO A 134 53.19 -11.50 0.45
N ARG A 135 52.30 -10.50 0.41
CA ARG A 135 51.82 -9.78 1.61
C ARG A 135 51.03 -10.71 2.54
N TRP A 136 50.27 -11.64 1.98
CA TRP A 136 49.52 -12.65 2.72
C TRP A 136 50.44 -13.73 3.32
N ALA A 137 51.51 -14.08 2.63
CA ALA A 137 52.55 -14.98 3.14
C ALA A 137 53.37 -14.31 4.26
N ALA A 138 53.70 -13.02 4.12
CA ALA A 138 54.41 -12.25 5.15
C ALA A 138 53.58 -12.07 6.43
N ALA A 139 52.28 -11.80 6.28
CA ALA A 139 51.34 -11.68 7.41
C ALA A 139 51.18 -12.99 8.20
N THR A 140 51.18 -14.15 7.52
CA THR A 140 51.06 -15.47 8.18
C THR A 140 52.35 -15.94 8.84
N LEU A 141 53.51 -15.43 8.41
CA LEU A 141 54.83 -15.81 8.93
C LEU A 141 55.38 -14.85 10.00
N GLY A 142 54.73 -13.72 10.25
CA GLY A 142 55.18 -12.73 11.24
C GLY A 142 56.55 -12.10 10.91
N GLU A 143 56.97 -12.18 9.65
CA GLU A 143 58.29 -11.71 9.21
C GLU A 143 58.29 -10.19 8.93
N ARG A 144 59.41 -9.55 9.29
CA ARG A 144 59.56 -8.11 9.47
C ARG A 144 59.63 -7.36 8.12
N GLY A 145 58.55 -6.68 7.77
CA GLY A 145 58.51 -5.40 7.05
C GLY A 145 58.80 -5.41 5.53
N VAL A 146 57.74 -5.22 4.74
CA VAL A 146 57.86 -4.58 3.42
C VAL A 146 58.17 -3.09 3.65
N SER A 147 59.02 -2.47 2.82
CA SER A 147 59.44 -1.06 3.06
C SER A 147 58.25 -0.09 3.00
N GLU A 148 58.26 0.97 3.84
CA GLU A 148 57.21 2.01 3.86
C GLU A 148 57.00 2.66 2.47
N ALA A 149 58.01 2.66 1.60
CA ALA A 149 57.93 3.17 0.23
C ALA A 149 57.18 2.22 -0.73
N GLU A 150 57.27 0.90 -0.54
CA GLU A 150 56.51 -0.10 -1.30
C GLU A 150 55.07 -0.24 -0.76
N ALA A 151 54.87 -0.03 0.54
CA ALA A 151 53.55 0.11 1.15
C ALA A 151 52.85 1.42 0.73
N ALA A 152 53.58 2.53 0.54
CA ALA A 152 53.05 3.79 0.02
C ALA A 152 52.78 3.76 -1.50
N ALA A 153 53.55 3.00 -2.27
CA ALA A 153 53.24 2.69 -3.68
C ALA A 153 51.98 1.80 -3.82
N ALA A 154 51.50 1.20 -2.72
CA ALA A 154 50.26 0.43 -2.63
C ALA A 154 48.99 1.29 -2.47
N GLY A 155 49.02 2.56 -2.92
CA GLY A 155 47.80 3.30 -3.34
C GLY A 155 46.98 2.57 -4.42
N ALA A 156 47.42 1.39 -4.87
CA ALA A 156 46.75 0.43 -5.73
C ALA A 156 45.80 -0.57 -5.01
N GLY A 157 45.43 -0.34 -3.74
CA GLY A 157 44.53 -1.24 -2.97
C GLY A 157 43.23 -1.58 -3.70
N SER A 158 42.67 -0.65 -4.48
CA SER A 158 41.44 -0.91 -5.24
C SER A 158 41.56 -1.96 -6.33
N ALA A 159 42.64 -1.88 -7.12
CA ALA A 159 42.83 -2.79 -8.25
C ALA A 159 43.15 -4.22 -7.79
N ILE A 160 43.77 -4.36 -6.61
CA ILE A 160 44.11 -5.66 -6.02
C ILE A 160 42.83 -6.36 -5.53
N VAL A 161 41.99 -5.66 -4.75
CA VAL A 161 40.71 -6.21 -4.28
C VAL A 161 39.79 -6.60 -5.45
N ARG A 162 39.68 -5.75 -6.47
CA ARG A 162 38.88 -6.07 -7.67
C ARG A 162 39.37 -7.35 -8.36
N ARG A 163 40.68 -7.47 -8.60
CA ARG A 163 41.28 -8.67 -9.21
C ARG A 163 41.10 -9.91 -8.35
N LEU A 164 41.15 -9.77 -7.02
CA LEU A 164 40.88 -10.85 -6.08
C LEU A 164 39.44 -11.37 -6.23
N LEU A 165 38.45 -10.47 -6.22
CA LEU A 165 37.05 -10.84 -6.36
C LEU A 165 36.75 -11.46 -7.74
N GLU A 166 37.31 -10.92 -8.83
CA GLU A 166 37.24 -11.54 -10.16
C GLU A 166 37.85 -12.95 -10.20
N ALA A 167 38.98 -13.16 -9.54
CA ALA A 167 39.60 -14.48 -9.46
C ALA A 167 38.71 -15.47 -8.71
N LYS A 168 38.06 -15.05 -7.61
CA LYS A 168 37.10 -15.86 -6.87
C LYS A 168 35.84 -16.16 -7.68
N ALA A 169 35.30 -15.18 -8.39
CA ALA A 169 34.17 -15.38 -9.32
C ALA A 169 34.50 -16.40 -10.41
N ARG A 170 35.69 -16.33 -11.02
CA ARG A 170 36.17 -17.33 -12.00
C ARG A 170 36.35 -18.72 -11.38
N LYS A 171 36.87 -18.81 -10.15
CA LYS A 171 36.98 -20.07 -9.40
C LYS A 171 35.59 -20.70 -9.17
N HIS A 172 34.61 -19.90 -8.75
CA HIS A 172 33.21 -20.34 -8.58
C HIS A 172 32.60 -20.81 -9.89
N GLN A 173 32.74 -20.05 -10.98
CA GLN A 173 32.26 -20.47 -12.32
C GLN A 173 32.92 -21.77 -12.80
N SER A 174 34.21 -21.96 -12.52
CA SER A 174 34.92 -23.21 -12.85
C SER A 174 34.36 -24.39 -12.06
N LEU A 175 33.95 -24.19 -10.80
CA LEU A 175 33.28 -25.22 -10.00
C LEU A 175 31.92 -25.59 -10.61
N LEU A 176 31.11 -24.60 -11.00
CA LEU A 176 29.82 -24.85 -11.66
C LEU A 176 30.00 -25.63 -12.97
N SER A 177 31.04 -25.29 -13.74
CA SER A 177 31.37 -25.98 -14.99
C SER A 177 31.79 -27.43 -14.75
N LEU A 178 32.59 -27.70 -13.71
CA LEU A 178 32.95 -29.04 -13.29
C LEU A 178 31.71 -29.86 -12.87
N LEU A 179 30.82 -29.28 -12.05
CA LEU A 179 29.57 -29.93 -11.63
C LEU A 179 28.64 -30.25 -12.80
N SER A 180 28.59 -29.36 -13.80
CA SER A 180 27.83 -29.57 -15.04
C SER A 180 28.38 -30.73 -15.86
N GLN A 181 29.71 -30.81 -16.03
CA GLN A 181 30.36 -31.90 -16.77
C GLN A 181 30.25 -33.26 -16.06
N LEU A 182 30.19 -33.26 -14.72
CA LEU A 182 29.97 -34.45 -13.91
C LEU A 182 28.49 -34.91 -13.90
N GLY A 183 27.56 -34.06 -14.34
CA GLY A 183 26.13 -34.35 -14.31
C GLY A 183 25.55 -34.45 -12.89
N TRP A 184 26.18 -33.79 -11.91
CA TRP A 184 25.79 -33.91 -10.50
C TRP A 184 24.58 -33.06 -10.10
N TRP A 185 24.15 -32.09 -10.93
CA TRP A 185 23.02 -31.19 -10.64
C TRP A 185 21.71 -31.91 -10.29
N GLU A 186 21.44 -33.06 -10.91
CA GLU A 186 20.26 -33.89 -10.65
C GLU A 186 20.35 -34.67 -9.33
N VAL A 187 21.56 -34.86 -8.80
CA VAL A 187 21.82 -35.63 -7.59
C VAL A 187 21.93 -34.73 -6.35
N LEU A 188 22.37 -33.48 -6.53
CA LEU A 188 22.49 -32.50 -5.45
C LEU A 188 21.13 -32.13 -4.87
N SER A 189 21.08 -32.01 -3.54
CA SER A 189 19.87 -31.52 -2.88
C SER A 189 19.55 -30.09 -3.31
N VAL A 190 18.27 -29.74 -3.21
CA VAL A 190 17.79 -28.39 -3.50
C VAL A 190 18.46 -27.36 -2.58
N GLU A 191 18.74 -27.74 -1.33
CA GLU A 191 19.41 -26.90 -0.34
C GLU A 191 20.88 -26.63 -0.71
N THR A 192 21.63 -27.64 -1.16
CA THR A 192 23.01 -27.45 -1.65
C THR A 192 23.04 -26.54 -2.87
N ARG A 193 22.15 -26.78 -3.84
CA ARG A 193 22.03 -25.91 -5.03
C ARG A 193 21.72 -24.48 -4.63
N ALA A 194 20.89 -24.29 -3.60
CA ALA A 194 20.54 -22.98 -3.10
C ALA A 194 21.71 -22.25 -2.44
N LYS A 195 22.49 -22.95 -1.61
CA LYS A 195 23.71 -22.43 -0.98
C LYS A 195 24.80 -22.11 -1.99
N LEU A 196 24.97 -22.92 -3.04
CA LEU A 196 25.93 -22.63 -4.10
C LEU A 196 25.54 -21.38 -4.91
N GLN A 197 24.24 -21.17 -5.14
CA GLN A 197 23.75 -19.96 -5.79
C GLN A 197 23.97 -18.74 -4.89
N SER A 198 23.66 -18.82 -3.59
CA SER A 198 23.86 -17.69 -2.67
C SER A 198 25.34 -17.28 -2.58
N HIS A 199 26.28 -18.23 -2.66
CA HIS A 199 27.70 -17.93 -2.77
C HIS A 199 28.07 -17.13 -4.05
N GLY A 200 27.42 -17.44 -5.17
CA GLY A 200 27.58 -16.68 -6.42
C GLY A 200 26.99 -15.28 -6.33
N GLU A 201 25.81 -15.14 -5.71
CA GLU A 201 25.17 -13.85 -5.41
C GLU A 201 26.08 -12.99 -4.54
N LEU A 202 26.67 -13.56 -3.47
CA LEU A 202 27.60 -12.86 -2.58
C LEU A 202 28.83 -12.32 -3.30
N LEU A 203 29.39 -13.09 -4.25
CA LEU A 203 30.53 -12.63 -5.05
C LEU A 203 30.15 -11.46 -5.95
N ALA A 204 28.98 -11.51 -6.60
CA ALA A 204 28.47 -10.41 -7.41
C ALA A 204 28.21 -9.14 -6.55
N SER A 205 27.56 -9.31 -5.40
CA SER A 205 27.32 -8.23 -4.43
C SER A 205 28.62 -7.62 -3.91
N ALA A 206 29.63 -8.44 -3.58
CA ALA A 206 30.94 -7.97 -3.11
C ALA A 206 31.69 -7.17 -4.19
N GLN A 207 31.65 -7.61 -5.45
CA GLN A 207 32.23 -6.88 -6.57
C GLN A 207 31.57 -5.51 -6.73
N ARG A 208 30.24 -5.49 -6.72
CA ARG A 208 29.48 -4.26 -6.91
C ARG A 208 29.64 -3.28 -5.74
N LEU A 209 29.64 -3.77 -4.50
CA LEU A 209 29.94 -2.95 -3.31
C LEU A 209 31.28 -2.24 -3.43
N ARG A 210 32.30 -2.95 -3.92
CA ARG A 210 33.63 -2.36 -4.09
C ARG A 210 33.66 -1.28 -5.15
N GLU A 211 33.05 -1.54 -6.31
CA GLU A 211 32.97 -0.60 -7.43
C GLU A 211 32.24 0.66 -7.03
N VAL A 212 31.03 0.53 -6.48
CA VAL A 212 30.19 1.68 -6.09
C VAL A 212 30.86 2.49 -4.98
N HIS A 213 31.52 1.86 -4.01
CA HIS A 213 32.29 2.60 -3.01
C HIS A 213 33.37 3.46 -3.68
N GLN A 214 34.12 2.91 -4.64
CA GLN A 214 35.17 3.65 -5.33
C GLN A 214 34.58 4.80 -6.16
N ASP A 215 33.58 4.52 -6.98
CA ASP A 215 32.93 5.51 -7.84
C ASP A 215 32.34 6.66 -7.02
N MET A 216 31.73 6.35 -5.87
CA MET A 216 31.15 7.35 -4.96
C MET A 216 32.21 8.18 -4.26
N VAL A 217 33.31 7.59 -3.81
CA VAL A 217 34.42 8.35 -3.19
C VAL A 217 35.06 9.30 -4.22
N GLU A 218 35.19 8.86 -5.47
CA GLU A 218 35.68 9.70 -6.56
C GLU A 218 34.68 10.83 -6.90
N ALA A 219 33.37 10.55 -6.90
CA ALA A 219 32.32 11.52 -7.22
C ALA A 219 32.06 12.56 -6.11
N LEU A 220 32.15 12.16 -4.83
CA LEU A 220 31.87 13.02 -3.67
C LEU A 220 33.01 13.99 -3.34
N GLY A 221 34.20 13.82 -3.94
CA GLY A 221 35.39 14.62 -3.64
C GLY A 221 36.03 14.28 -2.29
N LEU A 222 37.11 14.98 -1.94
CA LEU A 222 38.02 14.58 -0.86
C LEU A 222 37.37 14.58 0.54
N GLU A 223 36.59 15.60 0.89
CA GLU A 223 36.01 15.74 2.24
C GLU A 223 34.84 14.76 2.46
N ALA A 224 33.84 14.78 1.59
CA ALA A 224 32.67 13.90 1.69
C ALA A 224 33.01 12.43 1.37
N GLY A 225 33.92 12.17 0.43
CA GLY A 225 34.41 10.83 0.12
C GLY A 225 35.22 10.22 1.27
N SER A 226 35.95 11.04 2.05
CA SER A 226 36.65 10.56 3.26
C SER A 226 35.67 10.09 4.33
N LEU A 227 34.55 10.80 4.52
CA LEU A 227 33.52 10.42 5.50
C LEU A 227 32.81 9.12 5.10
N LEU A 228 32.47 8.97 3.82
CA LEU A 228 31.91 7.71 3.32
C LEU A 228 32.91 6.55 3.49
N SER A 229 34.20 6.81 3.22
CA SER A 229 35.27 5.82 3.42
C SER A 229 35.43 5.46 4.89
N GLU A 230 35.29 6.40 5.81
CA GLU A 230 35.35 6.16 7.26
C GLU A 230 34.22 5.25 7.72
N VAL A 231 32.98 5.53 7.30
CA VAL A 231 31.81 4.68 7.60
C VAL A 231 32.00 3.28 7.03
N TYR A 232 32.44 3.19 5.78
CA TYR A 232 32.64 1.91 5.10
C TYR A 232 33.76 1.06 5.71
N LEU A 233 34.90 1.68 6.02
CA LEU A 233 36.02 1.02 6.69
C LEU A 233 35.69 0.64 8.14
N GLY A 234 34.98 1.51 8.86
CA GLY A 234 34.49 1.25 10.21
C GLY A 234 33.55 0.05 10.25
N ALA A 235 32.63 -0.04 9.29
CA ALA A 235 31.70 -1.17 9.18
C ALA A 235 32.45 -2.49 8.92
N MET A 236 33.45 -2.48 8.04
CA MET A 236 34.30 -3.66 7.82
C MET A 236 35.11 -4.05 9.05
N HIS A 237 35.60 -3.06 9.81
CA HIS A 237 36.36 -3.30 11.03
C HIS A 237 35.52 -4.03 12.08
N GLU A 238 34.28 -3.59 12.32
CA GLU A 238 33.38 -4.25 13.27
C GLU A 238 33.05 -5.68 12.82
N VAL A 239 32.76 -5.89 11.53
CA VAL A 239 32.52 -7.25 10.99
C VAL A 239 33.72 -8.17 11.23
N LEU A 240 34.95 -7.67 11.01
CA LEU A 240 36.17 -8.42 11.23
C LEU A 240 36.43 -8.69 12.73
N ALA A 241 36.14 -7.71 13.59
CA ALA A 241 36.26 -7.85 15.04
C ALA A 241 35.29 -8.92 15.58
N GLU A 242 34.03 -8.91 15.14
CA GLU A 242 33.03 -9.94 15.48
C GLU A 242 33.42 -11.33 14.94
N ALA A 243 34.13 -11.37 13.81
CA ALA A 243 34.67 -12.60 13.24
C ALA A 243 35.98 -13.07 13.92
N GLY A 244 36.42 -12.38 14.98
CA GLY A 244 37.62 -12.70 15.77
C GLY A 244 38.93 -12.43 15.04
N VAL A 245 38.93 -11.56 14.04
CA VAL A 245 40.14 -11.22 13.26
C VAL A 245 40.87 -10.06 13.91
N ASP A 246 42.10 -10.31 14.37
CA ASP A 246 42.97 -9.27 14.87
C ASP A 246 43.69 -8.56 13.70
N LEU A 247 43.24 -7.35 13.37
CA LEU A 247 43.85 -6.54 12.32
C LEU A 247 45.29 -6.11 12.66
N THR A 248 45.69 -6.12 13.93
CA THR A 248 47.07 -5.80 14.33
C THR A 248 48.07 -6.86 13.86
N ALA A 249 47.62 -8.10 13.64
CA ALA A 249 48.45 -9.16 13.07
C ALA A 249 48.90 -8.85 11.62
N PHE A 250 48.18 -7.95 10.93
CA PHE A 250 48.48 -7.53 9.57
C PHE A 250 49.26 -6.20 9.52
N ALA A 251 49.54 -5.59 10.68
CA ALA A 251 50.30 -4.34 10.77
C ALA A 251 51.71 -4.52 10.16
N GLY A 252 52.03 -3.72 9.14
CA GLY A 252 53.33 -3.78 8.43
C GLY A 252 53.39 -4.74 7.24
N SER A 253 52.32 -5.47 6.93
CA SER A 253 52.21 -6.32 5.72
C SER A 253 51.76 -5.56 4.46
N GLY A 254 51.31 -4.30 4.62
CA GLY A 254 50.73 -3.51 3.53
C GLY A 254 49.32 -3.99 3.10
N LEU A 255 48.64 -4.77 3.95
CA LEU A 255 47.23 -5.15 3.81
C LEU A 255 46.35 -4.21 4.65
N GLY A 256 45.33 -3.62 4.02
CA GLY A 256 44.34 -2.78 4.69
C GLY A 256 43.10 -3.56 5.13
N THR A 257 42.22 -2.90 5.88
CA THR A 257 40.93 -3.48 6.34
C THR A 257 40.10 -4.05 5.19
N GLN A 258 40.08 -3.37 4.02
CA GLN A 258 39.36 -3.83 2.84
C GLN A 258 39.97 -5.11 2.23
N ASP A 259 41.30 -5.23 2.22
CA ASP A 259 41.97 -6.43 1.71
C ASP A 259 41.61 -7.64 2.57
N VAL A 260 41.60 -7.47 3.90
CA VAL A 260 41.26 -8.53 4.86
C VAL A 260 39.79 -8.89 4.80
N PHE A 261 38.91 -7.90 4.68
CA PHE A 261 37.46 -8.10 4.56
C PHE A 261 37.09 -8.85 3.27
N TYR A 262 37.52 -8.37 2.10
CA TYR A 262 37.20 -9.00 0.82
C TYR A 262 37.94 -10.33 0.57
N ALA A 263 38.96 -10.63 1.37
CA ALA A 263 39.50 -11.97 1.44
C ALA A 263 38.52 -12.98 2.04
N ARG A 264 37.54 -12.54 2.85
CA ARG A 264 36.50 -13.37 3.46
C ARG A 264 35.12 -12.97 2.95
N VAL A 265 34.79 -13.33 1.71
CA VAL A 265 33.51 -12.92 1.09
C VAL A 265 32.31 -13.48 1.86
N SER A 266 32.46 -14.58 2.61
CA SER A 266 31.37 -15.12 3.43
C SER A 266 30.89 -14.18 4.55
N THR A 267 31.67 -13.15 4.93
CA THR A 267 31.26 -12.16 5.94
C THR A 267 30.54 -10.94 5.37
N VAL A 268 30.40 -10.84 4.04
CA VAL A 268 29.73 -9.71 3.37
C VAL A 268 28.31 -9.44 3.87
N PRO A 269 27.45 -10.44 4.17
CA PRO A 269 26.10 -10.17 4.67
C PRO A 269 26.07 -9.28 5.92
N ARG A 270 27.04 -9.48 6.82
CA ARG A 270 27.12 -8.77 8.10
C ARG A 270 27.43 -7.28 7.93
N ILE A 271 28.00 -6.85 6.80
CA ILE A 271 28.34 -5.45 6.58
C ILE A 271 27.11 -4.56 6.53
N VAL A 272 25.94 -5.10 6.14
CA VAL A 272 24.70 -4.33 5.98
C VAL A 272 24.27 -3.69 7.29
N ALA A 273 24.22 -4.47 8.38
CA ALA A 273 23.87 -3.96 9.71
C ALA A 273 24.91 -2.93 10.21
N HIS A 274 26.19 -3.22 10.02
CA HIS A 274 27.27 -2.34 10.47
C HIS A 274 27.34 -1.02 9.69
N LEU A 275 26.99 -1.00 8.40
CA LEU A 275 26.92 0.24 7.62
C LEU A 275 25.84 1.19 8.17
N ALA A 276 24.67 0.68 8.53
CA ALA A 276 23.60 1.47 9.13
C ALA A 276 24.02 2.03 10.50
N GLN A 277 24.62 1.19 11.35
CA GLN A 277 25.08 1.59 12.69
C GLN A 277 26.22 2.62 12.64
N GLN A 278 27.24 2.39 11.79
CA GLN A 278 28.35 3.33 11.63
C GLN A 278 27.88 4.65 11.01
N SER A 279 26.91 4.62 10.09
CA SER A 279 26.31 5.84 9.56
C SER A 279 25.71 6.68 10.70
N SER A 280 24.93 6.06 11.59
CA SER A 280 24.31 6.75 12.73
C SER A 280 25.34 7.30 13.71
N LYS A 281 26.43 6.56 13.96
CA LYS A 281 27.51 6.97 14.85
C LYS A 281 28.26 8.19 14.31
N VAL A 282 28.70 8.16 13.05
CA VAL A 282 29.43 9.28 12.43
C VAL A 282 28.54 10.52 12.33
N LEU A 283 27.24 10.34 12.05
CA LEU A 283 26.27 11.43 12.03
C LEU A 283 26.03 12.02 13.44
N GLY A 284 26.06 11.20 14.48
CA GLY A 284 25.90 11.64 15.88
C GLY A 284 27.15 12.33 16.46
N GLU A 285 28.34 11.92 16.04
CA GLU A 285 29.63 12.51 16.45
C GLU A 285 29.93 13.83 15.71
N ALA A 286 29.41 13.99 14.49
CA ALA A 286 29.44 15.23 13.72
C ALA A 286 28.52 16.31 14.33
N SER A 287 28.77 16.73 15.56
CA SER A 287 28.08 17.85 16.21
C SER A 287 28.59 19.18 15.63
N ALA A 288 27.91 19.77 14.63
CA ALA A 288 27.90 21.23 14.39
C ALA A 288 26.97 21.65 13.24
N ASN A 289 26.16 22.68 13.50
CA ASN A 289 25.29 23.37 12.53
C ASN A 289 26.09 23.97 11.35
N GLY A 290 25.64 23.73 10.11
CA GLY A 290 26.14 24.40 8.90
C GLY A 290 25.87 23.64 7.59
N GLU A 291 26.09 24.29 6.45
CA GLU A 291 25.97 23.68 5.11
C GLU A 291 26.94 22.50 4.88
N ALA A 292 28.10 22.51 5.52
CA ALA A 292 29.08 21.40 5.45
C ALA A 292 28.59 20.13 6.15
N TRP A 293 27.81 20.27 7.23
CA TRP A 293 27.19 19.14 7.91
C TRP A 293 26.09 18.52 7.05
N ALA A 294 25.23 19.34 6.44
CA ALA A 294 24.24 18.87 5.46
C ALA A 294 24.87 18.05 4.31
N ALA A 295 26.01 18.51 3.78
CA ALA A 295 26.75 17.78 2.74
C ALA A 295 27.34 16.45 3.24
N ALA A 296 27.84 16.42 4.48
CA ALA A 296 28.32 15.19 5.13
C ALA A 296 27.19 14.19 5.37
N GLN A 297 26.03 14.65 5.85
CA GLN A 297 24.85 13.81 6.06
C GLN A 297 24.36 13.18 4.77
N PHE A 298 24.27 13.99 3.72
CA PHE A 298 23.97 13.51 2.38
C PHE A 298 24.98 12.43 1.93
N ALA A 299 26.27 12.70 2.05
CA ALA A 299 27.32 11.80 1.55
C ALA A 299 27.31 10.45 2.26
N ILE A 300 27.05 10.45 3.57
CA ILE A 300 26.99 9.23 4.38
C ILE A 300 25.70 8.46 4.08
N VAL A 301 24.53 9.10 4.15
CA VAL A 301 23.26 8.39 3.99
C VAL A 301 23.01 8.01 2.53
N GLY A 302 23.23 8.91 1.58
CA GLY A 302 23.21 8.59 0.16
C GLY A 302 24.32 7.62 -0.26
N GLY A 303 25.51 7.70 0.35
CA GLY A 303 26.57 6.72 0.05
C GLY A 303 26.23 5.31 0.53
N VAL A 304 25.74 5.17 1.77
CA VAL A 304 25.34 3.88 2.33
C VAL A 304 24.15 3.30 1.59
N GLY A 305 23.14 4.10 1.25
CA GLY A 305 21.99 3.63 0.47
C GLY A 305 22.40 3.11 -0.91
N ALA A 306 23.33 3.78 -1.58
CA ALA A 306 23.85 3.35 -2.89
C ALA A 306 24.58 2.01 -2.79
N LEU A 307 25.39 1.83 -1.73
CA LEU A 307 26.11 0.59 -1.47
C LEU A 307 25.16 -0.57 -1.21
N LEU A 308 24.16 -0.37 -0.35
CA LEU A 308 23.17 -1.39 -0.02
C LEU A 308 22.33 -1.79 -1.25
N GLY A 309 21.83 -0.80 -1.99
CA GLY A 309 21.05 -1.03 -3.21
C GLY A 309 21.86 -1.75 -4.28
N ALA A 310 23.12 -1.36 -4.49
CA ALA A 310 23.99 -2.01 -5.46
C ALA A 310 24.34 -3.45 -5.08
N ALA A 311 24.57 -3.73 -3.79
CA ALA A 311 24.80 -5.08 -3.30
C ALA A 311 23.58 -5.99 -3.57
N PHE A 312 22.38 -5.48 -3.27
CA PHE A 312 21.13 -6.21 -3.49
C PHE A 312 20.87 -6.49 -4.97
N LEU A 313 20.92 -5.44 -5.81
CA LEU A 313 20.62 -5.54 -7.24
C LEU A 313 21.58 -6.50 -7.95
N ALA A 314 22.87 -6.45 -7.62
CA ALA A 314 23.86 -7.37 -8.19
C ALA A 314 23.58 -8.84 -7.81
N GLY A 315 23.16 -9.09 -6.57
CA GLY A 315 22.75 -10.43 -6.14
C GLY A 315 21.51 -10.91 -6.91
N ARG A 316 20.53 -10.03 -7.11
CA ARG A 316 19.29 -10.33 -7.85
C ARG A 316 19.57 -10.61 -9.32
N GLU A 317 20.38 -9.79 -9.97
CA GLU A 317 20.78 -9.97 -11.37
C GLU A 317 21.54 -11.28 -11.56
N TYR A 318 22.40 -11.64 -10.61
CA TYR A 318 23.08 -12.94 -10.62
C TYR A 318 22.07 -14.09 -10.50
N ALA A 319 21.13 -14.00 -9.56
CA ALA A 319 20.10 -15.01 -9.36
C ALA A 319 19.23 -15.20 -10.62
N ALA A 320 18.84 -14.10 -11.28
CA ALA A 320 18.08 -14.14 -12.52
C ALA A 320 18.90 -14.72 -13.69
N SER A 321 20.17 -14.37 -13.82
CA SER A 321 21.03 -14.78 -14.94
C SER A 321 21.50 -16.23 -14.83
N TYR A 322 21.72 -16.73 -13.61
CA TYR A 322 22.30 -18.05 -13.36
C TYR A 322 21.32 -19.04 -12.71
N GLY A 323 20.08 -18.65 -12.39
CA GLY A 323 19.09 -19.51 -11.73
C GLY A 323 18.85 -20.85 -12.44
N GLU A 324 18.79 -20.84 -13.77
CA GLU A 324 18.65 -22.06 -14.58
C GLU A 324 19.84 -23.00 -14.45
N VAL A 325 21.07 -22.48 -14.29
CA VAL A 325 22.30 -23.26 -14.14
C VAL A 325 22.25 -24.11 -12.86
N TYR A 326 21.62 -23.59 -11.82
CA TYR A 326 21.42 -24.31 -10.56
C TYR A 326 20.16 -25.19 -10.56
N GLY A 327 19.45 -25.30 -11.68
CA GLY A 327 18.23 -26.11 -11.80
C GLY A 327 16.98 -25.49 -11.17
N PHE A 328 16.99 -24.17 -10.94
CA PHE A 328 15.80 -23.41 -10.53
C PHE A 328 15.10 -22.83 -11.78
N GLY A 329 14.37 -23.68 -12.51
CA GLY A 329 13.58 -23.30 -13.69
C GLY A 329 12.08 -23.59 -13.52
N ALA A 330 11.30 -23.52 -14.61
CA ALA A 330 9.87 -23.80 -14.62
C ALA A 330 9.57 -25.26 -14.22
N GLY A 331 9.23 -25.50 -12.94
CA GLY A 331 8.91 -26.82 -12.39
C GLY A 331 9.35 -27.07 -10.94
N THR A 332 10.11 -26.16 -10.31
CA THR A 332 10.46 -26.26 -8.89
C THR A 332 9.29 -25.82 -7.97
N PRO A 333 9.15 -26.37 -6.75
CA PRO A 333 8.06 -26.00 -5.84
C PRO A 333 8.08 -24.51 -5.50
N ALA A 334 6.91 -23.88 -5.40
CA ALA A 334 6.75 -22.46 -5.08
C ALA A 334 7.47 -22.00 -3.80
N ALA A 335 7.65 -22.88 -2.81
CA ALA A 335 8.44 -22.59 -1.59
C ALA A 335 9.95 -22.37 -1.84
N VAL A 336 10.45 -22.81 -3.00
CA VAL A 336 11.84 -22.67 -3.45
C VAL A 336 11.96 -21.63 -4.58
N GLN A 337 10.87 -21.38 -5.31
CA GLN A 337 10.76 -20.36 -6.36
C GLN A 337 10.32 -18.97 -5.86
N GLY A 338 9.61 -18.88 -4.74
CA GLY A 338 9.05 -17.62 -4.20
C GLY A 338 10.08 -16.58 -3.73
N LEU A 339 11.36 -16.83 -3.99
CA LEU A 339 12.51 -15.96 -3.68
C LEU A 339 13.33 -15.70 -4.96
N GLY A 340 12.71 -15.72 -6.13
CA GLY A 340 13.40 -15.55 -7.41
C GLY A 340 13.92 -14.12 -7.66
N ALA A 341 13.51 -13.14 -6.85
CA ALA A 341 13.87 -11.73 -7.04
C ALA A 341 14.67 -11.12 -5.84
N VAL A 342 14.70 -11.77 -4.67
CA VAL A 342 15.62 -11.42 -3.57
C VAL A 342 16.82 -12.39 -3.54
N PRO A 343 18.07 -11.89 -3.44
CA PRO A 343 19.21 -12.76 -3.24
C PRO A 343 19.04 -13.55 -1.94
N ARG A 344 19.25 -14.87 -1.97
CA ARG A 344 18.87 -15.78 -0.88
C ARG A 344 19.56 -15.48 0.45
N TRP A 345 20.74 -14.86 0.40
CA TRP A 345 21.45 -14.45 1.62
C TRP A 345 20.80 -13.25 2.33
N TRP A 346 19.86 -12.53 1.71
CA TRP A 346 19.06 -11.47 2.34
C TRP A 346 17.82 -12.00 3.06
N SER A 347 17.27 -13.14 2.63
CA SER A 347 16.05 -13.71 3.22
C SER A 347 16.28 -14.44 4.55
N ASP A 348 17.53 -14.79 4.84
CA ASP A 348 17.89 -15.62 5.99
C ASP A 348 17.94 -14.84 7.32
N ASP A 349 18.12 -13.51 7.28
CA ASP A 349 18.25 -12.64 8.46
C ASP A 349 17.23 -11.49 8.47
N GLY A 350 16.17 -11.62 9.29
CA GLY A 350 15.17 -10.56 9.50
C GLY A 350 15.72 -9.27 10.13
N GLU A 351 16.92 -9.32 10.69
CA GLU A 351 17.64 -8.14 11.20
C GLU A 351 18.05 -7.19 10.06
N LEU A 352 18.38 -7.72 8.87
CA LEU A 352 18.77 -6.92 7.70
C LEU A 352 17.63 -6.02 7.21
N LEU A 353 16.39 -6.50 7.31
CA LEU A 353 15.18 -5.75 6.96
C LEU A 353 14.97 -4.54 7.88
N ASN A 354 15.16 -4.73 9.18
CA ASN A 354 15.00 -3.65 10.17
C ASN A 354 16.08 -2.57 10.00
N GLU A 355 17.32 -2.97 9.70
CA GLU A 355 18.42 -2.04 9.46
C GLU A 355 18.22 -1.26 8.14
N LEU A 356 17.70 -1.91 7.09
CA LEU A 356 17.33 -1.23 5.84
C LEU A 356 16.17 -0.26 6.05
N ALA A 357 15.14 -0.66 6.80
CA ALA A 357 14.03 0.22 7.18
C ALA A 357 14.52 1.46 7.92
N GLY A 358 15.40 1.27 8.93
CA GLY A 358 16.01 2.37 9.68
C GLY A 358 16.79 3.32 8.78
N HIS A 359 17.57 2.79 7.83
CA HIS A 359 18.29 3.59 6.85
C HIS A 359 17.35 4.41 5.94
N VAL A 360 16.28 3.80 5.45
CA VAL A 360 15.26 4.48 4.62
C VAL A 360 14.58 5.60 5.42
N THR A 361 14.20 5.35 6.68
CA THR A 361 13.60 6.37 7.55
C THR A 361 14.55 7.55 7.78
N LEU A 362 15.84 7.27 8.03
CA LEU A 362 16.87 8.31 8.15
C LEU A 362 16.99 9.12 6.87
N ALA A 363 17.03 8.47 5.70
CA ALA A 363 17.15 9.16 4.42
C ALA A 363 15.94 10.06 4.13
N LEU A 364 14.72 9.59 4.41
CA LEU A 364 13.49 10.40 4.30
C LEU A 364 13.47 11.59 5.27
N SER A 365 13.97 11.40 6.50
CA SER A 365 14.08 12.50 7.47
C SER A 365 15.04 13.59 6.99
N LEU A 366 16.15 13.19 6.36
CA LEU A 366 17.14 14.11 5.81
C LEU A 366 16.58 14.90 4.63
N PHE A 367 15.80 14.27 3.74
CA PHE A 367 15.11 15.00 2.66
C PHE A 367 14.25 16.12 3.20
N ARG A 368 13.40 15.81 4.18
CA ARG A 368 12.49 16.80 4.79
C ARG A 368 13.26 17.94 5.45
N SER A 369 14.42 17.65 6.06
CA SER A 369 15.24 18.68 6.71
C SER A 369 16.09 19.52 5.75
N LEU A 370 16.58 18.94 4.66
CA LEU A 370 17.56 19.57 3.79
C LEU A 370 16.88 20.43 2.72
N GLY A 371 15.68 20.08 2.25
CA GLY A 371 14.93 20.90 1.28
C GLY A 371 15.67 21.21 -0.04
N VAL A 372 16.81 20.58 -0.31
CA VAL A 372 17.70 20.95 -1.43
C VAL A 372 17.32 20.16 -2.68
N LEU A 373 16.23 20.59 -3.30
CA LEU A 373 15.70 20.01 -4.55
C LEU A 373 16.48 20.45 -5.81
N VAL A 374 17.46 21.35 -5.69
CA VAL A 374 18.09 22.03 -6.85
C VAL A 374 19.58 21.73 -7.01
N SER A 375 20.24 21.06 -6.05
CA SER A 375 21.66 20.71 -6.18
C SER A 375 21.83 19.35 -6.89
N PRO A 376 22.93 19.13 -7.65
CA PRO A 376 23.26 17.82 -8.20
C PRO A 376 23.38 16.74 -7.11
N MET A 377 23.73 17.16 -5.89
CA MET A 377 23.73 16.34 -4.69
C MET A 377 22.32 15.82 -4.35
N GLY A 378 21.30 16.70 -4.38
CA GLY A 378 19.92 16.32 -4.10
C GLY A 378 19.36 15.28 -5.08
N LYS A 379 19.72 15.37 -6.38
CA LYS A 379 19.31 14.37 -7.38
C LYS A 379 19.89 12.98 -7.09
N LEU A 380 21.17 12.92 -6.72
CA LEU A 380 21.80 11.66 -6.33
C LEU A 380 21.14 11.08 -5.06
N LEU A 381 20.67 11.94 -4.13
CA LEU A 381 19.94 11.45 -2.95
C LEU A 381 18.64 10.78 -3.39
N ILE A 382 17.90 11.42 -4.29
CA ILE A 382 16.61 10.94 -4.80
C ILE A 382 16.81 9.58 -5.48
N GLU A 383 17.79 9.46 -6.37
CA GLU A 383 18.09 8.20 -7.05
C GLU A 383 18.46 7.08 -6.07
N VAL A 384 19.33 7.37 -5.09
CA VAL A 384 19.75 6.38 -4.10
C VAL A 384 18.61 5.93 -3.22
N THR A 385 17.84 6.89 -2.69
CA THR A 385 16.75 6.58 -1.76
C THR A 385 15.59 5.92 -2.47
N GLY A 386 15.35 6.26 -3.74
CA GLY A 386 14.47 5.52 -4.63
C GLY A 386 14.91 4.08 -4.79
N ALA A 387 16.20 3.84 -5.05
CA ALA A 387 16.75 2.49 -5.13
C ALA A 387 16.62 1.73 -3.80
N ALA A 388 16.94 2.34 -2.66
CA ALA A 388 16.80 1.72 -1.35
C ALA A 388 15.34 1.38 -1.01
N LEU A 389 14.42 2.28 -1.35
CA LEU A 389 12.98 2.08 -1.17
C LEU A 389 12.46 0.98 -2.10
N ASP A 390 12.96 0.92 -3.34
CA ASP A 390 12.66 -0.15 -4.29
C ASP A 390 13.10 -1.52 -3.77
N VAL A 391 14.30 -1.59 -3.19
CA VAL A 391 14.80 -2.82 -2.57
C VAL A 391 13.94 -3.21 -1.36
N TYR A 392 13.62 -2.26 -0.48
CA TYR A 392 12.85 -2.53 0.73
C TYR A 392 11.42 -2.98 0.44
N LEU A 393 10.69 -2.23 -0.40
CA LEU A 393 9.31 -2.56 -0.76
C LEU A 393 9.24 -3.82 -1.63
N GLY A 394 10.23 -4.06 -2.50
CA GLY A 394 10.35 -5.30 -3.26
C GLY A 394 10.47 -6.52 -2.35
N LEU A 395 11.33 -6.43 -1.32
CA LEU A 395 11.51 -7.50 -0.34
C LEU A 395 10.24 -7.74 0.49
N LEU A 396 9.52 -6.69 0.88
CA LEU A 396 8.22 -6.82 1.53
C LEU A 396 7.18 -7.48 0.60
N GLY A 397 7.15 -7.15 -0.69
CA GLY A 397 6.34 -7.81 -1.71
C GLY A 397 6.63 -9.31 -1.81
N GLU A 398 7.90 -9.70 -1.82
CA GLU A 398 8.26 -11.12 -1.84
C GLU A 398 7.88 -11.84 -0.55
N LEU A 399 7.83 -11.17 0.61
CA LEU A 399 7.27 -11.77 1.84
C LEU A 399 5.76 -11.98 1.75
N VAL A 400 5.04 -11.15 0.98
CA VAL A 400 3.63 -11.38 0.64
C VAL A 400 3.52 -12.64 -0.22
N ASP A 401 4.31 -12.72 -1.29
CA ASP A 401 4.30 -13.85 -2.21
C ASP A 401 4.72 -15.15 -1.54
N ALA A 402 5.74 -15.13 -0.68
CA ALA A 402 6.22 -16.28 0.08
C ALA A 402 5.19 -16.82 1.10
N ALA A 403 4.09 -16.09 1.36
CA ALA A 403 2.95 -16.59 2.14
C ALA A 403 2.05 -17.58 1.37
N VAL A 404 2.51 -18.14 0.24
CA VAL A 404 1.79 -19.17 -0.54
C VAL A 404 1.25 -20.27 0.37
N GLY A 405 -0.08 -20.44 0.37
CA GLY A 405 -0.77 -21.45 1.18
C GLY A 405 -1.40 -20.94 2.49
N LYS A 406 -1.21 -19.66 2.84
CA LYS A 406 -1.89 -18.99 3.97
C LYS A 406 -2.53 -17.67 3.52
N PRO A 407 -3.76 -17.69 2.98
CA PRO A 407 -4.37 -16.50 2.38
C PRO A 407 -4.56 -15.34 3.38
N GLU A 408 -4.85 -15.63 4.64
CA GLU A 408 -4.98 -14.61 5.69
C GLU A 408 -3.65 -13.91 6.01
N LEU A 409 -2.53 -14.67 6.01
CA LEU A 409 -1.19 -14.12 6.22
C LEU A 409 -0.74 -13.27 5.03
N ALA A 410 -1.03 -13.74 3.81
CA ALA A 410 -0.73 -13.02 2.57
C ALA A 410 -1.48 -11.69 2.52
N ALA A 411 -2.78 -11.70 2.81
CA ALA A 411 -3.61 -10.50 2.87
C ALA A 411 -3.10 -9.50 3.93
N ALA A 412 -2.77 -9.98 5.14
CA ALA A 412 -2.23 -9.12 6.20
C ALA A 412 -0.88 -8.48 5.82
N ARG A 413 0.01 -9.24 5.15
CA ARG A 413 1.29 -8.71 4.65
C ARG A 413 1.12 -7.76 3.49
N ALA A 414 0.15 -7.98 2.60
CA ALA A 414 -0.14 -7.10 1.48
C ALA A 414 -0.61 -5.72 1.97
N VAL A 415 -1.49 -5.71 2.98
CA VAL A 415 -1.92 -4.47 3.64
C VAL A 415 -0.72 -3.78 4.30
N ALA A 416 0.11 -4.50 5.05
CA ALA A 416 1.30 -3.92 5.69
C ALA A 416 2.32 -3.35 4.67
N LEU A 417 2.51 -4.01 3.53
CA LEU A 417 3.31 -3.49 2.42
C LEU A 417 2.72 -2.19 1.88
N GLN A 418 1.40 -2.17 1.67
CA GLN A 418 0.72 -1.00 1.14
C GLN A 418 0.78 0.19 2.10
N ASP A 419 0.60 -0.04 3.40
CA ASP A 419 0.73 0.98 4.44
C ASP A 419 2.16 1.54 4.50
N ALA A 420 3.17 0.66 4.49
CA ALA A 420 4.57 1.06 4.45
C ALA A 420 4.91 1.84 3.16
N ALA A 421 4.38 1.41 2.01
CA ALA A 421 4.57 2.10 0.75
C ALA A 421 3.95 3.50 0.79
N GLN A 422 2.73 3.66 1.32
CA GLN A 422 2.08 4.96 1.46
C GLN A 422 2.86 5.91 2.36
N GLU A 423 3.33 5.45 3.52
CA GLU A 423 4.09 6.28 4.46
C GLU A 423 5.45 6.72 3.88
N LEU A 424 6.21 5.76 3.34
CA LEU A 424 7.58 6.00 2.90
C LEU A 424 7.60 6.79 1.57
N ILE A 425 6.75 6.44 0.61
CA ILE A 425 6.65 7.15 -0.68
C ILE A 425 6.00 8.52 -0.48
N GLY A 426 5.05 8.65 0.45
CA GLY A 426 4.46 9.95 0.82
C GLY A 426 5.51 10.96 1.28
N GLY A 427 6.55 10.49 1.98
CA GLY A 427 7.71 11.32 2.36
C GLY A 427 8.52 11.88 1.18
N LEU A 428 8.43 11.25 0.00
CA LEU A 428 9.10 11.69 -1.23
C LEU A 428 8.21 12.58 -2.11
N ALA A 429 6.89 12.60 -1.90
CA ALA A 429 5.95 13.25 -2.82
C ALA A 429 6.23 14.74 -3.05
N GLU A 430 6.60 15.48 -2.01
CA GLU A 430 6.93 16.92 -2.12
C GLU A 430 8.32 17.16 -2.71
N SER A 431 9.25 16.24 -2.49
CA SER A 431 10.68 16.40 -2.82
C SER A 431 11.08 15.77 -4.15
N ALA A 432 10.34 14.77 -4.64
CA ALA A 432 10.65 14.00 -5.84
C ALA A 432 9.37 13.37 -6.42
N PRO A 433 8.46 14.19 -6.99
CA PRO A 433 7.14 13.73 -7.42
C PRO A 433 7.18 12.65 -8.51
N GLU A 434 8.14 12.71 -9.44
CA GLU A 434 8.26 11.71 -10.52
C GLU A 434 8.70 10.35 -9.99
N LEU A 435 9.69 10.30 -9.10
CA LEU A 435 10.13 9.05 -8.46
C LEU A 435 9.02 8.48 -7.56
N ALA A 436 8.33 9.34 -6.80
CA ALA A 436 7.20 8.94 -5.97
C ALA A 436 6.05 8.38 -6.82
N TYR A 437 5.85 8.90 -8.03
CA TYR A 437 4.89 8.38 -8.99
C TYR A 437 5.28 6.99 -9.52
N GLU A 438 6.52 6.80 -9.96
CA GLU A 438 7.02 5.50 -10.45
C GLU A 438 6.97 4.41 -9.35
N LEU A 439 7.46 4.72 -8.14
CA LEU A 439 7.43 3.79 -7.01
C LEU A 439 6.00 3.55 -6.52
N GLY A 440 5.16 4.58 -6.54
CA GLY A 440 3.76 4.47 -6.16
C GLY A 440 2.99 3.53 -7.08
N GLN A 441 3.28 3.55 -8.39
CA GLN A 441 2.70 2.61 -9.36
C GLN A 441 3.16 1.18 -9.09
N LYS A 442 4.45 1.00 -8.78
CA LYS A 442 5.05 -0.32 -8.57
C LYS A 442 4.56 -1.00 -7.29
N TYR A 443 4.35 -0.25 -6.22
CA TYR A 443 4.04 -0.79 -4.88
C TYR A 443 2.63 -0.47 -4.37
N GLY A 444 1.77 0.14 -5.19
CA GLY A 444 0.37 0.35 -4.84
C GLY A 444 0.12 1.43 -3.77
N ALA A 445 0.97 2.46 -3.71
CA ALA A 445 0.76 3.62 -2.82
C ALA A 445 -0.31 4.57 -3.39
N TYR A 446 -1.55 4.07 -3.47
CA TYR A 446 -2.63 4.71 -4.20
C TYR A 446 -3.03 6.09 -3.66
N THR A 447 -2.98 6.30 -2.34
CA THR A 447 -3.27 7.61 -1.73
C THR A 447 -2.29 8.69 -2.18
N VAL A 448 -0.99 8.35 -2.23
CA VAL A 448 0.08 9.23 -2.70
C VAL A 448 -0.06 9.49 -4.20
N LEU A 449 -0.34 8.45 -4.99
CA LEU A 449 -0.57 8.58 -6.44
C LEU A 449 -1.74 9.51 -6.76
N VAL A 450 -2.85 9.41 -6.04
CA VAL A 450 -4.00 10.31 -6.22
C VAL A 450 -3.61 11.75 -5.88
N GLY A 451 -2.89 11.97 -4.78
CA GLY A 451 -2.38 13.29 -4.41
C GLY A 451 -1.48 13.91 -5.50
N LEU A 452 -0.54 13.12 -6.03
CA LEU A 452 0.36 13.54 -7.10
C LEU A 452 -0.38 13.79 -8.42
N ALA A 453 -1.34 12.92 -8.78
CA ALA A 453 -2.15 13.09 -9.98
C ALA A 453 -3.02 14.35 -9.92
N LEU A 454 -3.58 14.68 -8.74
CA LEU A 454 -4.37 15.90 -8.54
C LEU A 454 -3.53 17.18 -8.56
N ALA A 455 -2.24 17.09 -8.22
CA ALA A 455 -1.30 18.21 -8.25
C ALA A 455 -0.72 18.48 -9.65
N ALA A 456 -0.83 17.53 -10.58
CA ALA A 456 -0.33 17.66 -11.94
C ALA A 456 -1.28 18.50 -12.82
N ASP A 457 -0.73 19.14 -13.84
CA ASP A 457 -1.53 19.92 -14.82
C ASP A 457 -2.49 19.01 -15.62
N ASP A 458 -2.10 17.76 -15.87
CA ASP A 458 -2.87 16.75 -16.63
C ASP A 458 -3.63 15.77 -15.71
N ALA A 459 -4.31 16.30 -14.69
CA ALA A 459 -4.92 15.50 -13.63
C ALA A 459 -5.99 14.50 -14.14
N ASP A 460 -6.87 14.94 -15.05
CA ASP A 460 -7.99 14.12 -15.53
C ASP A 460 -7.47 12.91 -16.37
N ASP A 461 -6.45 13.09 -17.20
CA ASP A 461 -5.86 12.02 -18.02
C ASP A 461 -5.10 11.00 -17.17
N ARG A 462 -4.30 11.47 -16.20
CA ARG A 462 -3.54 10.58 -15.30
C ARG A 462 -4.45 9.76 -14.40
N LEU A 463 -5.51 10.37 -13.87
CA LEU A 463 -6.48 9.65 -13.04
C LEU A 463 -7.27 8.62 -13.83
N THR A 464 -7.63 8.91 -15.08
CA THR A 464 -8.29 7.95 -15.97
C THR A 464 -7.39 6.75 -16.25
N PHE A 465 -6.12 6.99 -16.60
CA PHE A 465 -5.13 5.92 -16.80
C PHE A 465 -4.94 5.04 -15.55
N LEU A 466 -4.83 5.65 -14.37
CA LEU A 466 -4.68 4.92 -13.11
C LEU A 466 -5.95 4.14 -12.74
N MET A 467 -7.15 4.67 -13.04
CA MET A 467 -8.41 3.94 -12.85
C MET A 467 -8.53 2.74 -13.78
N ASP A 468 -8.14 2.88 -15.05
CA ASP A 468 -8.16 1.77 -16.01
C ASP A 468 -7.17 0.66 -15.63
N THR A 469 -6.03 1.03 -15.05
CA THR A 469 -4.95 0.08 -14.74
C THR A 469 -5.11 -0.57 -13.36
N TYR A 470 -5.50 0.20 -12.33
CA TYR A 470 -5.47 -0.22 -10.93
C TYR A 470 -6.84 -0.09 -10.22
N GLY A 471 -7.91 0.21 -10.94
CA GLY A 471 -9.23 0.49 -10.35
C GLY A 471 -9.81 -0.66 -9.50
N SER A 472 -9.52 -1.92 -9.85
CA SER A 472 -9.92 -3.11 -9.08
C SER A 472 -9.10 -3.35 -7.82
N ASP A 473 -7.90 -2.79 -7.75
CA ASP A 473 -6.89 -3.14 -6.75
C ASP A 473 -6.98 -2.23 -5.51
N GLY A 474 -8.07 -1.48 -5.36
CA GLY A 474 -8.29 -0.53 -4.28
C GLY A 474 -7.89 0.91 -4.61
N PHE A 475 -7.37 1.20 -5.82
CA PHE A 475 -7.12 2.57 -6.25
C PHE A 475 -8.40 3.40 -6.31
N ALA A 476 -9.52 2.79 -6.75
CA ALA A 476 -10.79 3.49 -6.87
C ALA A 476 -11.28 4.03 -5.51
N ASP A 477 -11.19 3.22 -4.46
CA ASP A 477 -11.55 3.62 -3.10
C ASP A 477 -10.65 4.76 -2.59
N ALA A 478 -9.33 4.67 -2.81
CA ALA A 478 -8.39 5.73 -2.44
C ALA A 478 -8.69 7.05 -3.17
N ALA A 479 -9.00 6.98 -4.47
CA ALA A 479 -9.36 8.14 -5.27
C ALA A 479 -10.66 8.79 -4.79
N PHE A 480 -11.70 8.00 -4.55
CA PHE A 480 -12.98 8.51 -4.06
C PHE A 480 -12.85 9.09 -2.64
N GLN A 481 -12.08 8.48 -1.75
CA GLN A 481 -11.78 9.04 -0.42
C GLN A 481 -11.07 10.39 -0.52
N ALA A 482 -10.08 10.54 -1.41
CA ALA A 482 -9.38 11.80 -1.60
C ALA A 482 -10.28 12.90 -2.17
N PHE A 483 -11.16 12.57 -3.13
CA PHE A 483 -12.14 13.53 -3.65
C PHE A 483 -13.15 13.99 -2.60
N MET A 484 -13.57 13.07 -1.72
CA MET A 484 -14.43 13.37 -0.59
C MET A 484 -13.73 14.29 0.42
N ALA A 485 -12.51 13.97 0.81
CA ALA A 485 -11.74 14.77 1.78
C ALA A 485 -11.43 16.18 1.25
N SER A 486 -11.21 16.31 -0.06
CA SER A 486 -10.98 17.61 -0.72
C SER A 486 -12.27 18.38 -1.05
N GLY A 487 -13.46 17.82 -0.78
CA GLY A 487 -14.75 18.44 -1.07
C GLY A 487 -15.08 18.57 -2.57
N ARG A 488 -14.35 17.87 -3.44
CA ARG A 488 -14.48 17.94 -4.91
C ARG A 488 -15.56 16.96 -5.42
N HIS A 489 -16.78 17.07 -4.90
CA HIS A 489 -17.90 16.19 -5.23
C HIS A 489 -18.23 16.14 -6.75
N ALA A 490 -18.08 17.26 -7.45
CA ALA A 490 -18.31 17.32 -8.90
C ALA A 490 -17.30 16.45 -9.68
N SER A 491 -16.02 16.45 -9.29
CA SER A 491 -15.01 15.61 -9.93
C SER A 491 -15.24 14.11 -9.64
N LEU A 492 -15.70 13.79 -8.42
CA LEU A 492 -16.08 12.43 -8.05
C LEU A 492 -17.23 11.91 -8.91
N LEU A 493 -18.29 12.70 -9.12
CA LEU A 493 -19.44 12.28 -9.93
C LEU A 493 -19.06 12.11 -11.41
N ARG A 494 -18.25 13.01 -11.98
CA ARG A 494 -17.75 12.86 -13.36
C ARG A 494 -16.94 11.58 -13.53
N LEU A 495 -16.08 11.25 -12.57
CA LEU A 495 -15.29 10.01 -12.60
C LEU A 495 -16.22 8.79 -12.39
N GLY A 496 -17.24 8.94 -11.56
CA GLY A 496 -18.30 7.97 -11.33
C GLY A 496 -19.15 7.64 -12.54
N GLU A 497 -19.35 8.59 -13.47
CA GLU A 497 -20.02 8.34 -14.74
C GLU A 497 -19.24 7.33 -15.61
N ALA A 498 -17.91 7.39 -15.57
CA ALA A 498 -17.04 6.44 -16.29
C ALA A 498 -16.91 5.10 -15.55
N TYR A 499 -16.95 5.11 -14.21
CA TYR A 499 -16.75 3.94 -13.34
C TYR A 499 -17.91 3.72 -12.36
N PRO A 500 -19.14 3.44 -12.84
CA PRO A 500 -20.34 3.44 -12.01
C PRO A 500 -20.37 2.29 -10.99
N ALA A 501 -19.79 1.13 -11.31
CA ALA A 501 -19.78 -0.03 -10.43
C ALA A 501 -18.90 0.19 -9.19
N GLN A 502 -17.69 0.72 -9.38
CA GLN A 502 -16.77 1.04 -8.29
C GLN A 502 -17.33 2.14 -7.40
N LEU A 503 -17.96 3.17 -7.99
CA LEU A 503 -18.54 4.26 -7.21
C LEU A 503 -19.78 3.79 -6.42
N SER A 504 -20.63 2.92 -6.99
CA SER A 504 -21.76 2.36 -6.26
C SER A 504 -21.29 1.56 -5.03
N HIS A 505 -20.31 0.67 -5.18
CA HIS A 505 -19.73 -0.08 -4.06
C HIS A 505 -19.16 0.85 -2.96
N PHE A 506 -18.47 1.91 -3.36
CA PHE A 506 -17.93 2.91 -2.43
C PHE A 506 -19.05 3.66 -1.66
N LEU A 507 -20.11 4.04 -2.36
CA LEU A 507 -21.23 4.82 -1.81
C LEU A 507 -22.24 3.99 -1.01
N GLU A 508 -22.26 2.66 -1.13
CA GLU A 508 -23.09 1.77 -0.28
C GLU A 508 -22.82 1.99 1.21
N SER A 509 -21.58 2.33 1.57
CA SER A 509 -21.19 2.65 2.95
C SER A 509 -21.58 4.07 3.41
N ARG A 510 -22.08 4.94 2.51
CA ARG A 510 -22.28 6.38 2.74
C ARG A 510 -23.59 6.89 2.11
N GLU A 511 -24.68 6.78 2.86
CA GLU A 511 -26.05 7.09 2.39
C GLU A 511 -26.26 8.54 1.91
N SER A 512 -25.51 9.52 2.44
CA SER A 512 -25.75 10.95 2.18
C SER A 512 -25.47 11.42 0.74
N LEU A 513 -24.69 10.65 -0.02
CA LEU A 513 -24.35 10.94 -1.42
C LEU A 513 -24.82 9.86 -2.40
N ALA A 514 -25.23 8.69 -1.88
CA ALA A 514 -25.68 7.56 -2.69
C ALA A 514 -26.87 7.93 -3.58
N TRP A 515 -27.79 8.77 -3.10
CA TRP A 515 -28.96 9.22 -3.88
C TRP A 515 -28.59 10.09 -5.09
N ILE A 516 -27.51 10.88 -5.02
CA ILE A 516 -27.05 11.71 -6.14
C ILE A 516 -26.52 10.82 -7.27
N HIS A 517 -25.74 9.80 -6.90
CA HIS A 517 -25.21 8.83 -7.86
C HIS A 517 -26.33 7.98 -8.47
N ALA A 518 -27.33 7.59 -7.69
CA ALA A 518 -28.52 6.89 -8.20
C ALA A 518 -29.29 7.72 -9.25
N PHE A 519 -29.38 9.05 -9.08
CA PHE A 519 -29.93 9.91 -10.13
C PHE A 519 -29.04 9.98 -11.38
N ALA A 520 -27.72 10.13 -11.21
CA ALA A 520 -26.78 10.21 -12.32
C ALA A 520 -26.77 8.93 -13.17
N THR A 521 -26.99 7.77 -12.55
CA THR A 521 -27.05 6.46 -13.20
C THR A 521 -28.44 6.12 -13.78
N GLY A 522 -29.45 6.96 -13.55
CA GLY A 522 -30.82 6.73 -14.01
C GLY A 522 -31.63 5.75 -13.18
N GLU A 523 -31.14 5.35 -12.00
CA GLU A 523 -31.84 4.46 -11.07
C GLU A 523 -32.79 5.25 -10.14
N THR A 524 -33.84 5.85 -10.72
CA THR A 524 -34.77 6.75 -10.04
C THR A 524 -35.52 6.12 -8.87
N ALA A 525 -35.89 4.84 -8.96
CA ALA A 525 -36.47 4.08 -7.85
C ALA A 525 -35.56 4.02 -6.61
N LYS A 526 -34.26 3.71 -6.82
CA LYS A 526 -33.29 3.59 -5.71
C LYS A 526 -32.98 4.95 -5.11
N ALA A 527 -32.89 5.99 -5.95
CA ALA A 527 -32.73 7.37 -5.49
C ALA A 527 -33.89 7.80 -4.56
N GLY A 528 -35.13 7.48 -4.94
CA GLY A 528 -36.31 7.77 -4.11
C GLY A 528 -36.31 7.06 -2.75
N ALA A 529 -35.92 5.78 -2.73
CA ALA A 529 -35.80 5.02 -1.49
C ALA A 529 -34.71 5.59 -0.55
N LEU A 530 -33.53 5.90 -1.09
CA LEU A 530 -32.42 6.50 -0.34
C LEU A 530 -32.77 7.90 0.20
N LEU A 531 -33.46 8.72 -0.60
CA LEU A 531 -33.94 10.04 -0.16
C LEU A 531 -35.00 9.93 0.95
N SER A 532 -35.88 8.95 0.88
CA SER A 532 -36.87 8.68 1.93
C SER A 532 -36.20 8.24 3.23
N GLY A 533 -35.17 7.39 3.16
CA GLY A 533 -34.33 7.04 4.30
C GLY A 533 -33.63 8.25 4.92
N ALA A 534 -32.95 9.05 4.09
CA ALA A 534 -32.27 10.27 4.53
C ALA A 534 -33.22 11.31 5.14
N ALA A 535 -34.47 11.40 4.63
CA ALA A 535 -35.50 12.25 5.21
C ALA A 535 -35.95 11.79 6.60
N GLY A 536 -36.01 10.47 6.84
CA GLY A 536 -36.34 9.88 8.14
C GLY A 536 -35.27 10.12 9.21
N GLU A 537 -34.00 10.18 8.82
CA GLU A 537 -32.89 10.50 9.72
C GLU A 537 -32.76 11.99 10.03
N GLU A 538 -33.25 12.86 9.14
CA GLU A 538 -33.17 14.31 9.29
C GLU A 538 -34.09 14.79 10.42
N ARG A 539 -33.48 15.21 11.53
CA ARG A 539 -34.16 15.76 12.72
C ARG A 539 -33.81 17.21 12.99
N THR A 540 -32.78 17.74 12.33
CA THR A 540 -32.19 19.04 12.67
C THR A 540 -32.85 20.20 11.94
N SER A 541 -33.27 20.00 10.69
CA SER A 541 -33.87 21.04 9.86
C SER A 541 -35.15 20.57 9.16
N ALA A 542 -36.28 21.18 9.51
CA ALA A 542 -37.58 20.95 8.84
C ALA A 542 -37.55 21.34 7.36
N ALA A 543 -36.89 22.46 7.01
CA ALA A 543 -36.70 22.89 5.63
C ALA A 543 -35.92 21.85 4.81
N ARG A 544 -34.84 21.30 5.37
CA ARG A 544 -34.04 20.25 4.71
C ARG A 544 -34.83 18.95 4.53
N ARG A 545 -35.56 18.52 5.57
CA ARG A 545 -36.45 17.34 5.49
C ARG A 545 -37.50 17.53 4.39
N LYS A 546 -38.10 18.72 4.29
CA LYS A 546 -39.05 19.07 3.22
C LYS A 546 -38.44 18.89 1.84
N THR A 547 -37.21 19.37 1.63
CA THR A 547 -36.50 19.22 0.37
C THR A 547 -36.24 17.75 0.05
N LEU A 548 -35.77 16.96 1.02
CA LEU A 548 -35.50 15.53 0.83
C LEU A 548 -36.76 14.74 0.47
N VAL A 549 -37.87 14.94 1.20
CA VAL A 549 -39.16 14.26 0.91
C VAL A 549 -39.72 14.72 -0.43
N SER A 550 -39.62 16.01 -0.77
CA SER A 550 -40.08 16.52 -2.07
C SER A 550 -39.28 15.91 -3.22
N LEU A 551 -37.96 15.78 -3.07
CA LEU A 551 -37.11 15.11 -4.05
C LEU A 551 -37.41 13.61 -4.13
N ALA A 552 -37.68 12.94 -3.00
CA ALA A 552 -38.05 11.53 -2.98
C ALA A 552 -39.35 11.29 -3.75
N LYS A 553 -40.38 12.12 -3.51
CA LYS A 553 -41.64 12.09 -4.25
C LYS A 553 -41.42 12.26 -5.75
N LEU A 554 -40.63 13.27 -6.15
CA LEU A 554 -40.32 13.50 -7.56
C LEU A 554 -39.54 12.33 -8.19
N ALA A 555 -38.63 11.70 -7.45
CA ALA A 555 -37.88 10.53 -7.91
C ALA A 555 -38.81 9.34 -8.20
N HIS A 556 -39.71 9.03 -7.26
CA HIS A 556 -40.70 7.95 -7.44
C HIS A 556 -41.66 8.23 -8.60
N LEU A 557 -42.09 9.47 -8.78
CA LEU A 557 -42.94 9.85 -9.92
C LEU A 557 -42.19 9.80 -11.25
N ALA A 558 -40.92 10.20 -11.29
CA ALA A 558 -40.07 10.11 -12.47
C ALA A 558 -39.81 8.66 -12.91
N ASP A 559 -39.77 7.73 -11.95
CA ASP A 559 -39.66 6.29 -12.19
C ASP A 559 -40.93 5.68 -12.82
N GLY A 560 -42.05 6.42 -12.81
CA GLY A 560 -43.35 5.93 -13.30
C GLY A 560 -44.21 5.27 -12.24
N ALA A 561 -43.93 5.49 -10.95
CA ALA A 561 -44.83 5.04 -9.88
C ALA A 561 -46.21 5.70 -10.03
N PRO A 562 -47.31 4.95 -9.86
CA PRO A 562 -48.64 5.52 -9.85
C PRO A 562 -48.79 6.51 -8.67
N LEU A 563 -49.68 7.49 -8.82
CA LEU A 563 -49.96 8.47 -7.77
C LEU A 563 -50.42 7.82 -6.46
N ASP A 564 -51.09 6.67 -6.56
CA ASP A 564 -51.59 5.88 -5.43
C ASP A 564 -50.55 4.89 -4.87
N SER A 565 -49.29 4.97 -5.32
CA SER A 565 -48.21 4.15 -4.77
C SER A 565 -47.99 4.47 -3.30
N GLU A 566 -47.75 3.44 -2.49
CA GLU A 566 -47.45 3.57 -1.05
C GLU A 566 -46.30 4.56 -0.79
N ALA A 567 -45.28 4.57 -1.64
CA ALA A 567 -44.15 5.50 -1.54
C ALA A 567 -44.56 6.98 -1.77
N VAL A 568 -45.49 7.23 -2.69
CA VAL A 568 -45.98 8.59 -2.99
C VAL A 568 -46.94 9.05 -1.89
N ALA A 569 -47.83 8.18 -1.43
CA ALA A 569 -48.74 8.46 -0.32
C ALA A 569 -47.98 8.74 0.99
N SER A 570 -46.94 7.96 1.30
CA SER A 570 -46.08 8.19 2.45
C SER A 570 -45.39 9.55 2.38
N ALA A 571 -44.84 9.91 1.21
CA ALA A 571 -44.20 11.21 1.01
C ALA A 571 -45.21 12.37 1.14
N ASP A 572 -46.45 12.19 0.68
CA ASP A 572 -47.51 13.19 0.83
C ASP A 572 -47.93 13.41 2.29
N ASN A 573 -48.03 12.33 3.07
CA ASN A 573 -48.30 12.41 4.50
C ASN A 573 -47.16 13.15 5.23
N GLU A 574 -45.90 12.86 4.91
CA GLU A 574 -44.76 13.56 5.51
C GLU A 574 -44.71 15.05 5.14
N LEU A 575 -44.98 15.41 3.87
CA LEU A 575 -45.05 16.82 3.45
C LEU A 575 -46.20 17.56 4.12
N TYR A 576 -47.32 16.89 4.37
CA TYR A 576 -48.44 17.47 5.10
C TYR A 576 -48.06 17.79 6.55
N VAL A 577 -47.39 16.87 7.25
CA VAL A 577 -46.89 17.09 8.62
C VAL A 577 -45.93 18.28 8.68
N ILE A 578 -45.01 18.38 7.72
CA ILE A 578 -44.07 19.51 7.65
C ILE A 578 -44.80 20.82 7.36
N ARG A 579 -45.82 20.80 6.49
CA ARG A 579 -46.65 21.98 6.21
C ARG A 579 -47.41 22.44 7.45
N ALA A 580 -47.94 21.52 8.25
CA ALA A 580 -48.55 21.85 9.54
C ALA A 580 -47.53 22.54 10.45
N GLN A 581 -46.32 21.99 10.59
CA GLN A 581 -45.25 22.63 11.35
C GLN A 581 -44.93 24.07 10.87
N GLU A 582 -44.95 24.34 9.56
CA GLU A 582 -44.71 25.69 9.00
C GLU A 582 -45.79 26.71 9.37
N LEU A 583 -47.00 26.26 9.72
CA LEU A 583 -48.11 27.13 10.14
C LEU A 583 -48.03 27.55 11.61
N LEU A 584 -47.05 27.06 12.38
CA LEU A 584 -46.83 27.49 13.76
C LEU A 584 -46.19 28.91 13.80
N PRO A 585 -46.55 29.78 14.75
CA PRO A 585 -46.06 31.17 14.84
C PRO A 585 -44.54 31.25 15.06
N GLU A 586 -43.98 30.31 15.81
CA GLU A 586 -42.54 30.06 15.91
C GLU A 586 -42.22 28.83 15.07
N SER A 587 -41.80 29.05 13.82
CA SER A 587 -41.35 27.97 12.95
C SER A 587 -40.12 27.31 13.58
N ALA A 588 -40.32 26.18 14.26
CA ALA A 588 -39.24 25.44 14.87
C ALA A 588 -38.28 24.97 13.76
N GLU A 589 -37.01 25.38 13.82
CA GLU A 589 -36.00 24.88 12.89
C GLU A 589 -35.88 23.35 12.96
N ARG A 590 -36.04 22.79 14.17
CA ARG A 590 -36.03 21.35 14.45
C ARG A 590 -37.30 20.67 13.91
N VAL A 591 -37.16 19.45 13.41
CA VAL A 591 -38.31 18.62 13.02
C VAL A 591 -39.13 18.22 14.25
N LEU A 592 -40.43 18.54 14.23
CA LEU A 592 -41.40 18.13 15.25
C LEU A 592 -42.08 16.82 14.85
N THR A 593 -42.36 15.98 15.84
CA THR A 593 -43.15 14.77 15.64
C THR A 593 -44.63 15.12 15.50
N PRO A 594 -45.44 14.30 14.79
CA PRO A 594 -46.88 14.50 14.70
C PRO A 594 -47.58 14.66 16.06
N ARG A 595 -47.12 13.94 17.09
CA ARG A 595 -47.60 14.06 18.48
C ARG A 595 -47.28 15.42 19.09
N GLU A 596 -46.05 15.91 18.93
CA GLU A 596 -45.66 17.24 19.41
C GLU A 596 -46.48 18.35 18.72
N LEU A 597 -46.76 18.20 17.42
CA LEU A 597 -47.59 19.15 16.66
C LEU A 597 -49.03 19.19 17.14
N VAL A 598 -49.67 18.03 17.35
CA VAL A 598 -51.03 17.95 17.89
C VAL A 598 -51.11 18.63 19.26
N LEU A 599 -50.16 18.34 20.15
CA LEU A 599 -50.12 18.97 21.47
C LEU A 599 -49.86 20.48 21.41
N ALA A 600 -49.04 20.94 20.45
CA ALA A 600 -48.82 22.36 20.22
C ALA A 600 -50.11 23.05 19.75
N TYR A 601 -50.87 22.46 18.82
CA TYR A 601 -52.13 23.06 18.35
C TYR A 601 -53.23 23.12 19.41
N ILE A 602 -53.24 22.18 20.35
CA ILE A 602 -54.18 22.14 21.47
C ILE A 602 -53.86 23.22 22.52
N SER A 603 -52.62 23.68 22.64
CA SER A 603 -52.25 24.62 23.70
C SER A 603 -52.90 26.00 23.50
N GLU A 604 -53.30 26.62 24.61
CA GLU A 604 -53.93 27.96 24.60
C GLU A 604 -52.93 29.09 24.24
N GLU A 605 -51.63 28.82 24.41
CA GLU A 605 -50.55 29.79 24.22
C GLU A 605 -50.31 30.20 22.76
N MET A 606 -50.83 29.43 21.80
CA MET A 606 -50.56 29.58 20.36
C MET A 606 -51.21 30.81 19.71
N GLY A 607 -52.25 31.38 20.33
CA GLY A 607 -53.05 32.44 19.70
C GLY A 607 -53.63 32.06 18.33
N GLY A 608 -54.35 32.99 17.68
CA GLY A 608 -54.92 32.77 16.35
C GLY A 608 -56.28 32.06 16.33
N ASP A 609 -56.75 31.70 15.14
CA ASP A 609 -58.05 31.04 14.94
C ASP A 609 -58.04 29.62 15.54
N ALA A 610 -58.79 29.43 16.63
CA ALA A 610 -58.89 28.14 17.31
C ALA A 610 -59.53 27.06 16.43
N GLN A 611 -60.43 27.44 15.50
CA GLN A 611 -61.14 26.48 14.66
C GLN A 611 -60.16 25.80 13.70
N SER A 612 -59.39 26.59 12.96
CA SER A 612 -58.37 26.08 12.04
C SER A 612 -57.33 25.21 12.76
N ARG A 613 -56.93 25.55 14.00
CA ARG A 613 -55.96 24.75 14.78
C ARG A 613 -56.50 23.37 15.15
N PHE A 614 -57.74 23.28 15.62
CA PHE A 614 -58.35 22.00 15.99
C PHE A 614 -58.61 21.11 14.78
N VAL A 615 -59.05 21.69 13.65
CA VAL A 615 -59.22 20.95 12.39
C VAL A 615 -57.88 20.38 11.92
N LEU A 616 -56.81 21.19 11.88
CA LEU A 616 -55.46 20.71 11.52
C LEU A 616 -54.95 19.61 12.47
N ALA A 617 -55.23 19.70 13.76
CA ALA A 617 -54.85 18.67 14.73
C ALA A 617 -55.56 17.33 14.47
N LEU A 618 -56.85 17.36 14.12
CA LEU A 618 -57.61 16.15 13.79
C LEU A 618 -57.20 15.56 12.43
N GLU A 619 -56.96 16.39 11.42
CA GLU A 619 -56.44 15.95 10.12
C GLU A 619 -55.05 15.28 10.24
N LEU A 620 -54.18 15.78 11.13
CA LEU A 620 -52.90 15.15 11.45
C LEU A 620 -53.07 13.77 12.08
N ILE A 621 -54.08 13.59 12.94
CA ILE A 621 -54.40 12.29 13.56
C ILE A 621 -54.92 11.31 12.51
N GLU A 622 -55.86 11.74 11.66
CA GLU A 622 -56.43 10.89 10.61
C GLU A 622 -55.34 10.39 9.65
N ARG A 623 -54.43 11.28 9.21
CA ARG A 623 -53.30 10.93 8.32
C ARG A 623 -52.24 10.05 8.98
N ALA A 624 -52.06 10.16 10.30
CA ALA A 624 -51.17 9.26 11.05
C ALA A 624 -51.82 7.88 11.33
N GLY A 625 -53.12 7.73 11.05
CA GLY A 625 -53.89 6.53 11.33
C GLY A 625 -53.92 6.19 12.83
N GLY A 626 -53.96 4.90 13.15
CA GLY A 626 -54.10 4.40 14.53
C GLY A 626 -52.96 4.77 15.49
N ALA A 627 -51.85 5.35 15.01
CA ALA A 627 -50.69 5.70 15.84
C ALA A 627 -50.94 6.89 16.78
N LEU A 628 -51.88 7.77 16.44
CA LEU A 628 -52.23 8.96 17.25
C LEU A 628 -53.68 8.92 17.76
N ALA A 629 -54.38 7.79 17.64
CA ALA A 629 -55.77 7.64 18.07
C ALA A 629 -55.98 8.01 19.55
N GLU A 630 -54.96 7.82 20.40
CA GLU A 630 -54.99 8.21 21.81
C GLU A 630 -55.10 9.73 22.04
N LEU A 631 -54.72 10.55 21.06
CA LEU A 631 -54.76 12.02 21.16
C LEU A 631 -56.07 12.62 20.69
N GLU A 632 -56.88 11.87 19.94
CA GLU A 632 -58.17 12.32 19.41
C GLU A 632 -59.12 12.77 20.55
N PRO A 633 -59.29 12.01 21.66
CA PRO A 633 -60.11 12.45 22.77
C PRO A 633 -59.60 13.75 23.42
N LEU A 634 -58.28 13.98 23.42
CA LEU A 634 -57.68 15.18 24.00
C LEU A 634 -57.95 16.43 23.15
N VAL A 635 -57.95 16.30 21.82
CA VAL A 635 -58.31 17.39 20.90
C VAL A 635 -59.79 17.74 21.09
N TRP A 636 -60.68 16.73 21.07
CA TRP A 636 -62.11 16.96 21.29
C TRP A 636 -62.42 17.53 22.67
N ARG A 637 -61.65 17.17 23.70
CA ARG A 637 -61.75 17.81 25.01
C ARG A 637 -61.47 19.30 24.92
N ALA A 638 -60.37 19.67 24.25
CA ALA A 638 -59.98 21.06 24.09
C ALA A 638 -61.01 21.87 23.28
N VAL A 639 -61.60 21.27 22.25
CA VAL A 639 -62.72 21.86 21.48
C VAL A 639 -63.91 22.14 22.40
N VAL A 640 -64.31 21.16 23.23
CA VAL A 640 -65.44 21.30 24.13
C VAL A 640 -65.16 22.32 25.24
N THR A 641 -63.96 22.34 25.83
CA THR A 641 -63.61 23.29 26.89
C THR A 641 -63.41 24.72 26.40
N ALA A 642 -63.30 24.94 25.09
CA ALA A 642 -63.19 26.28 24.51
C ALA A 642 -64.50 27.08 24.57
N ASP A 643 -65.65 26.40 24.70
CA ASP A 643 -66.98 27.01 24.75
C ASP A 643 -67.52 27.09 26.21
N PRO A 644 -68.26 28.16 26.58
CA PRO A 644 -68.79 28.34 27.93
C PRO A 644 -70.09 27.54 28.19
N TRP A 645 -70.03 26.22 28.12
CA TRP A 645 -71.21 25.35 28.29
C TRP A 645 -71.97 25.52 29.62
N PRO A 646 -71.31 25.68 30.79
CA PRO A 646 -72.03 25.87 32.05
C PRO A 646 -72.89 27.14 32.08
N GLU A 647 -72.44 28.21 31.42
CA GLU A 647 -73.19 29.47 31.31
C GLU A 647 -74.39 29.29 30.38
N LEU A 648 -74.20 28.61 29.24
CA LEU A 648 -75.29 28.27 28.31
C LEU A 648 -76.34 27.35 28.96
N ALA A 649 -75.91 26.40 29.80
CA ALA A 649 -76.81 25.52 30.54
C ALA A 649 -77.63 26.28 31.59
N GLN A 650 -77.03 27.25 32.29
CA GLN A 650 -77.75 28.12 33.24
C GLN A 650 -78.77 29.02 32.53
N LEU A 651 -78.40 29.63 31.39
CA LEU A 651 -79.30 30.45 30.57
C LEU A 651 -80.54 29.68 30.09
N ARG A 652 -80.39 28.38 29.79
CA ARG A 652 -81.50 27.49 29.42
C ARG A 652 -82.44 27.20 30.60
N VAL A 653 -81.90 26.98 31.81
CA VAL A 653 -82.70 26.67 33.00
C VAL A 653 -83.45 27.89 33.54
N GLU A 654 -82.87 29.08 33.43
CA GLU A 654 -83.48 30.32 33.89
C GLU A 654 -84.62 30.81 32.98
N SER A 655 -84.91 30.13 31.85
CA SER A 655 -85.92 30.52 30.86
C SER A 655 -85.78 31.98 30.38
N ALA A 656 -84.54 32.50 30.40
CA ALA A 656 -84.23 33.90 30.16
C ALA A 656 -84.00 34.23 28.66
N VAL A 657 -83.95 33.21 27.80
CA VAL A 657 -83.53 33.30 26.39
C VAL A 657 -84.49 32.50 25.50
N ASP A 658 -84.90 33.06 24.35
CA ASP A 658 -85.75 32.36 23.37
C ASP A 658 -84.97 31.22 22.68
N ASP A 659 -85.65 30.12 22.33
CA ASP A 659 -85.04 28.94 21.69
C ASP A 659 -84.24 29.28 20.42
N ALA A 660 -84.67 30.32 19.69
CA ALA A 660 -84.00 30.78 18.47
C ALA A 660 -82.60 31.39 18.74
N THR A 661 -82.49 32.16 19.82
CA THR A 661 -81.22 32.77 20.25
C THR A 661 -80.27 31.74 20.88
N LEU A 662 -80.81 30.73 21.55
CA LEU A 662 -80.02 29.59 22.03
C LEU A 662 -79.43 28.81 20.84
N GLN A 663 -80.23 28.52 19.80
CA GLN A 663 -79.74 27.89 18.58
C GLN A 663 -78.66 28.72 17.87
N GLU A 664 -78.78 30.05 17.84
CA GLU A 664 -77.74 30.92 17.29
C GLU A 664 -76.42 30.81 18.08
N HIS A 665 -76.49 30.76 19.42
CA HIS A 665 -75.32 30.57 20.26
C HIS A 665 -74.68 29.18 20.07
N LEU A 666 -75.49 28.14 19.90
CA LEU A 666 -75.02 26.80 19.57
C LEU A 666 -74.34 26.73 18.19
N ARG A 667 -74.85 27.46 17.19
CA ARG A 667 -74.19 27.59 15.87
C ARG A 667 -72.89 28.39 15.91
N SER A 668 -72.73 29.28 16.89
CA SER A 668 -71.48 30.00 17.11
C SER A 668 -70.45 29.24 17.95
N SER A 669 -70.79 28.05 18.45
CA SER A 669 -69.88 27.24 19.27
C SER A 669 -68.72 26.66 18.46
N MET A 670 -67.56 26.52 19.11
CA MET A 670 -66.38 25.87 18.56
C MET A 670 -66.65 24.41 18.20
N LEU A 671 -67.44 23.71 19.02
CA LEU A 671 -67.85 22.34 18.72
C LEU A 671 -68.63 22.25 17.40
N TYR A 672 -69.60 23.15 17.17
CA TYR A 672 -70.34 23.18 15.91
C TYR A 672 -69.44 23.56 14.73
N ALA A 673 -68.56 24.55 14.90
CA ALA A 673 -67.67 25.03 13.85
C ALA A 673 -66.61 23.98 13.42
N VAL A 674 -66.10 23.17 14.36
CA VAL A 674 -65.17 22.07 14.05
C VAL A 674 -65.92 20.87 13.47
N ALA A 675 -67.07 20.48 14.05
CA ALA A 675 -67.84 19.32 13.61
C ALA A 675 -68.52 19.50 12.24
N THR A 676 -68.77 20.74 11.81
CA THR A 676 -69.29 21.05 10.46
C THR A 676 -68.18 21.26 9.41
N SER A 677 -66.90 21.15 9.81
CA SER A 677 -65.79 21.25 8.86
C SER A 677 -65.86 20.10 7.86
N ARG A 678 -65.81 20.43 6.56
CA ARG A 678 -65.84 19.47 5.45
C ARG A 678 -64.62 18.53 5.40
N GLU A 679 -63.60 18.84 6.18
CA GLU A 679 -62.32 18.15 6.19
C GLU A 679 -62.28 16.99 7.20
N LEU A 680 -63.32 16.82 8.02
CA LEU A 680 -63.43 15.75 9.01
C LEU A 680 -64.34 14.61 8.51
N ALA A 681 -63.84 13.38 8.58
CA ALA A 681 -64.58 12.19 8.17
C ALA A 681 -65.57 11.68 9.23
N ASP A 682 -65.21 11.79 10.51
CA ASP A 682 -65.98 11.26 11.64
C ASP A 682 -66.09 12.28 12.79
N VAL A 683 -67.29 12.45 13.32
CA VAL A 683 -67.58 13.24 14.53
C VAL A 683 -67.86 12.27 15.68
N PRO A 684 -67.27 12.45 16.87
CA PRO A 684 -67.46 11.54 17.99
C PRO A 684 -68.92 11.48 18.45
N SER A 685 -69.33 10.29 18.91
CA SER A 685 -70.66 10.09 19.48
C SER A 685 -70.85 10.89 20.79
N LEU A 686 -72.11 11.14 21.15
CA LEU A 686 -72.45 11.83 22.40
C LEU A 686 -71.88 11.11 23.64
N ASP A 687 -71.86 9.78 23.64
CA ASP A 687 -71.31 8.99 24.73
C ASP A 687 -69.79 9.17 24.84
N ALA A 688 -69.07 9.22 23.71
CA ALA A 688 -67.64 9.46 23.66
C ALA A 688 -67.27 10.89 24.13
N LEU A 689 -68.06 11.90 23.73
CA LEU A 689 -67.90 13.26 24.25
C LEU A 689 -68.23 13.35 25.75
N GLY A 690 -69.22 12.58 26.21
CA GLY A 690 -69.57 12.46 27.63
C GLY A 690 -68.46 11.86 28.48
N GLU A 691 -67.76 10.83 27.98
CA GLU A 691 -66.57 10.26 28.63
C GLU A 691 -65.43 11.27 28.70
N VAL A 692 -65.18 12.00 27.61
CA VAL A 692 -64.16 13.06 27.53
C VAL A 692 -64.43 14.21 28.52
N VAL A 693 -65.68 14.61 28.69
CA VAL A 693 -66.11 15.61 29.68
C VAL A 693 -66.04 15.08 31.12
N GLY A 694 -66.29 13.77 31.31
CA GLY A 694 -66.25 13.11 32.62
C GLY A 694 -64.86 13.07 33.28
N GLU A 695 -63.80 13.23 32.48
CA GLU A 695 -62.39 13.29 32.88
C GLU A 695 -61.87 14.70 33.21
N ILE A 696 -62.71 15.74 33.13
CA ILE A 696 -62.32 17.11 33.53
C ILE A 696 -62.22 17.18 35.07
N GLU A 697 -61.03 17.46 35.60
CA GLU A 697 -60.76 17.56 37.05
C GLU A 697 -60.89 19.00 37.56
N GLY A 698 -61.58 19.21 38.70
CA GLY A 698 -61.65 20.51 39.40
C GLY A 698 -63.02 20.86 40.00
N ASP A 699 -63.13 22.07 40.58
CA ASP A 699 -64.34 22.63 41.23
C ASP A 699 -65.52 22.84 40.25
N GLU A 700 -65.27 22.79 38.94
CA GLU A 700 -66.31 22.94 37.90
C GLU A 700 -67.02 21.63 37.54
N ARG A 701 -66.57 20.47 38.05
CA ARG A 701 -67.11 19.15 37.69
C ARG A 701 -68.62 19.03 37.94
N GLU A 702 -69.14 19.66 38.99
CA GLU A 702 -70.59 19.69 39.26
C GLU A 702 -71.38 20.49 38.21
N ALA A 703 -70.78 21.52 37.62
CA ALA A 703 -71.42 22.34 36.60
C ALA A 703 -71.48 21.60 35.24
N TRP A 704 -70.40 20.89 34.89
CA TRP A 704 -70.31 20.08 33.67
C TRP A 704 -71.12 18.76 33.72
N THR A 705 -71.28 18.19 34.91
CA THR A 705 -72.10 16.97 35.12
C THR A 705 -73.57 17.27 35.39
N SER A 706 -73.95 18.54 35.50
CA SER A 706 -75.35 18.95 35.53
C SER A 706 -76.03 18.52 34.20
N GLY A 707 -77.23 17.95 34.29
CA GLY A 707 -77.92 17.38 33.11
C GLY A 707 -78.14 18.35 31.95
N GLY A 708 -77.96 19.66 32.14
CA GLY A 708 -78.11 20.67 31.09
C GLY A 708 -77.01 20.65 30.01
N VAL A 709 -75.76 20.37 30.37
CA VAL A 709 -74.62 20.41 29.42
C VAL A 709 -74.68 19.25 28.43
N SER A 710 -74.96 18.03 28.89
CA SER A 710 -75.12 16.85 28.02
C SER A 710 -76.25 17.02 26.99
N ILE A 711 -77.34 17.70 27.36
CA ILE A 711 -78.44 17.99 26.44
C ILE A 711 -78.00 19.02 25.39
N LEU A 712 -77.26 20.08 25.77
CA LEU A 712 -76.75 21.08 24.82
C LEU A 712 -75.74 20.49 23.83
N LEU A 713 -74.83 19.62 24.30
CA LEU A 713 -73.90 18.88 23.43
C LEU A 713 -74.66 17.98 22.44
N GLY A 714 -75.71 17.29 22.91
CA GLY A 714 -76.59 16.49 22.07
C GLY A 714 -77.37 17.31 21.04
N ASP A 715 -77.83 18.51 21.41
CA ASP A 715 -78.52 19.44 20.52
C ASP A 715 -77.58 19.90 19.39
N VAL A 716 -76.30 20.19 19.69
CA VAL A 716 -75.28 20.55 18.68
C VAL A 716 -74.99 19.41 17.72
N LEU A 717 -74.75 18.19 18.21
CA LEU A 717 -74.51 17.02 17.36
C LEU A 717 -75.71 16.72 16.44
N ARG A 718 -76.93 16.93 16.95
CA ARG A 718 -78.15 16.79 16.15
C ARG A 718 -78.19 17.82 15.02
N MET A 719 -77.88 19.08 15.33
CA MET A 719 -77.79 20.15 14.32
C MET A 719 -76.74 19.83 13.26
N VAL A 720 -75.56 19.32 13.64
CA VAL A 720 -74.52 18.87 12.70
C VAL A 720 -75.03 17.72 11.81
N SER A 721 -75.76 16.76 12.38
CA SER A 721 -76.32 15.62 11.63
C SER A 721 -77.46 15.99 10.68
N GLU A 722 -78.20 17.06 11.00
CA GLU A 722 -79.24 17.62 10.15
C GLU A 722 -78.62 18.37 8.96
N GLU A 723 -77.46 19.02 9.16
CA GLU A 723 -76.75 19.77 8.13
C GLU A 723 -75.87 18.90 7.21
N SER A 724 -75.40 17.74 7.67
CA SER A 724 -74.62 16.79 6.86
C SER A 724 -75.48 15.87 5.96
N ASN A 725 -76.80 15.84 6.18
CA ASN A 725 -77.78 15.09 5.38
C ASN A 725 -78.44 15.94 4.26
N GLU A 726 -78.11 17.24 4.17
CA GLU A 726 -78.43 18.12 3.03
C GLU A 726 -77.26 18.19 2.04
#